data_AF-A0AAU2UB40-F1
#
_entry.id   AF-A0AAU2UB40-F1
#
_cell.length_a   1.000
_cell.length_b   1.000
_cell.length_c   1.000
_cell.angle_alpha   90.00
_cell.angle_beta   90.00
_cell.angle_gamma   90.00
#
_symmetry.space_group_name_H-M   'P 1'
#
loop_
_entity.id
_entity.type
_entity.pdbx_description
1 polymer ?
#
loop_
_entity_poly.entity_id
_entity_poly.type
_entity_poly.pdbx_seq_one_letter_code
_entity_poly.pdbx_strand_id
1 'polypeptide(L)'
;MKRIHTAAGLCLALLFLVLGVGAQPALAHVSRQHAELVVATGDNVTSGRLIVHHDLVSPERAGAWATGLLPAGCPATGSGVPGDNGGVPGGVVIELAWSCHVDALDLSPLIDKGGLTQVVVEFDGTAVDASAATPLVDAGGAHALPRFPWLTVALTAAGLVLVLAALRLPALLRSSRTRRRFQLATVGAAALSCLAPQAALADDTAPATVTVEGTVFKDANGNGRRDRGERAMSGVDVTDGAVWTTTGADGSYSLAIDPARRETDIVSIVSPDGYTPALRKDYIPQFFHKVPETGGKGVDFALVPDRHAADPTETWVMNSDPEVSNVSDAQARTALPQWTGQVQAMSEVDGATMQIATGDLTVTDYADEPRRQAAYDLFSEGLEEGRLGHPFYPVMGNHDVGGTATSQGYAGSMEYYRRNIAPEWYSFDRNGRHIVVLEDNYDASGLKPQLEWLRRDLARHAVGKQVLVFAHRSLFTQWGPGAGMQPTIDELAGYDVRMVAAGHNQQAEFRRGAFERSVEINNQGTYGIDGTRPDYKVLDFSGITDDPRTRRNEDTGHVTGVHRQFDIDDDSALVSPAPHSVHGATAGVPVEVYAEDDGRTPAGASVTVRDSRGHVVKRTALRFGRDTGGPGIENCYTPPGGSPEPCPDARGAWTRASGTLHGLRPGTYTARTTVYDTRGKAFPALPALGSSFDVVRQSELSEPRTGQNWLRQGGDEAGRSSSADEPGPELDLEWARHTGEQFNLNGSVVADGKMIVSSRAFDSPYSMMLAYDIGSGREIWRTYLDGDAESAPTLHGGRVYLTTGVGRIYALDVRDGHVAWESIDREERHGDTVRRYGRAGGPVSVFALTGQDRSVAVHQDWNTVRCRDAKTGAPLPGGFGAAASWGQSHSTAVREPGSDTAYLHSSSSNTVIAMDLKSCKQLWAKDTAGDIDSHSSPVLTDPASGPAKLVTFTASGVRGHDPATGAVTWESKLGGGSTCEPGRAPLTSPAVRGDIAYVAGRDGVVRAYDTSAADPSKPVWETKSGYLPGESPLDDKWRVAMGCSAGDGSPTMHPLVTAELVYVGTWDGRLLVLDRATGRQLAAYNLGAGVASALSVSGDRVFALTDDGTVHALAARRN
;
A
#
# COMPACT_ATOMS: atom_id res chain seq x y z
N MET A 1 6.40 45.22 53.05
CA MET A 1 6.13 43.76 52.92
C MET A 1 5.46 43.37 51.60
N LYS A 2 4.44 44.08 51.07
CA LYS A 2 3.81 43.73 49.76
C LYS A 2 4.69 43.84 48.49
N ARG A 3 5.82 44.56 48.51
CA ARG A 3 6.78 44.64 47.37
C ARG A 3 7.92 43.61 47.41
N ILE A 4 8.08 42.89 48.53
CA ILE A 4 9.12 41.84 48.68
C ILE A 4 8.57 40.49 48.21
N HIS A 5 7.26 40.25 48.37
CA HIS A 5 6.62 39.03 47.85
C HIS A 5 6.46 39.03 46.31
N THR A 6 6.37 40.19 45.67
CA THR A 6 6.31 40.29 44.20
C THR A 6 7.66 40.08 43.53
N ALA A 7 8.77 40.47 44.17
CA ALA A 7 10.11 40.23 43.67
C ALA A 7 10.57 38.77 43.87
N ALA A 8 10.18 38.15 45.00
CA ALA A 8 10.42 36.74 45.25
C ALA A 8 9.62 35.83 44.29
N GLY A 9 8.37 36.20 43.98
CA GLY A 9 7.54 35.49 43.00
C GLY A 9 8.08 35.56 41.56
N LEU A 10 8.64 36.71 41.16
CA LEU A 10 9.23 36.85 39.82
C LEU A 10 10.56 36.08 39.67
N CYS A 11 11.39 36.05 40.72
CA CYS A 11 12.59 35.24 40.73
C CYS A 11 12.29 33.73 40.76
N LEU A 12 11.23 33.29 41.48
CA LEU A 12 10.82 31.89 41.48
C LEU A 12 10.23 31.47 40.12
N ALA A 13 9.46 32.35 39.47
CA ALA A 13 8.91 32.11 38.14
C ALA A 13 10.00 32.04 37.06
N LEU A 14 11.04 32.88 37.14
CA LEU A 14 12.22 32.78 36.26
C LEU A 14 13.08 31.55 36.56
N LEU A 15 13.15 31.09 37.82
CA LEU A 15 13.84 29.85 38.16
C LEU A 15 13.07 28.62 37.63
N PHE A 16 11.75 28.64 37.67
CA PHE A 16 10.90 27.61 37.06
C PHE A 16 10.90 27.65 35.53
N LEU A 17 11.06 28.82 34.90
CA LEU A 17 11.21 28.92 33.45
C LEU A 17 12.58 28.40 32.96
N VAL A 18 13.61 28.50 33.80
CA VAL A 18 14.96 27.99 33.51
C VAL A 18 15.10 26.50 33.86
N LEU A 19 14.28 25.97 34.79
CA LEU A 19 14.27 24.55 35.17
C LEU A 19 13.15 23.73 34.49
N GLY A 20 12.19 24.39 33.81
CA GLY A 20 10.98 23.77 33.27
C GLY A 20 10.94 23.56 31.75
N VAL A 21 12.05 23.79 31.04
CA VAL A 21 12.17 23.47 29.61
C VAL A 21 13.43 22.66 29.41
N GLY A 22 13.31 21.37 29.67
CA GLY A 22 14.29 20.35 29.33
C GLY A 22 13.58 19.02 29.38
N ALA A 23 13.39 18.40 28.22
CA ALA A 23 13.13 16.97 28.17
C ALA A 23 14.23 16.29 29.00
N GLN A 24 13.85 15.53 30.02
CA GLN A 24 14.84 14.70 30.70
C GLN A 24 15.21 13.55 29.75
N PRO A 25 16.51 13.26 29.53
CA PRO A 25 16.89 12.05 28.81
C PRO A 25 16.39 10.82 29.58
N ALA A 26 16.05 9.75 28.87
CA ALA A 26 15.74 8.46 29.47
C ALA A 26 16.87 8.05 30.44
N LEU A 27 16.53 7.61 31.65
CA LEU A 27 17.49 7.07 32.61
C LEU A 27 17.48 5.54 32.52
N ALA A 28 18.53 4.96 31.97
CA ALA A 28 18.69 3.50 31.88
C ALA A 28 19.86 3.01 32.74
N HIS A 29 19.64 1.94 33.51
CA HIS A 29 20.67 1.30 34.33
C HIS A 29 20.44 -0.22 34.45
N VAL A 30 21.53 -0.98 34.63
CA VAL A 30 21.47 -2.45 34.75
C VAL A 30 21.53 -2.86 36.22
N SER A 31 20.56 -3.67 36.68
CA SER A 31 20.57 -4.26 38.03
C SER A 31 21.49 -5.49 38.08
N ARG A 32 22.59 -5.39 38.85
CA ARG A 32 23.51 -6.53 39.08
C ARG A 32 22.87 -7.72 39.82
N GLN A 33 21.73 -7.55 40.49
CA GLN A 33 21.09 -8.63 41.26
C GLN A 33 20.09 -9.47 40.44
N HIS A 34 19.56 -8.93 39.34
CA HIS A 34 18.45 -9.55 38.59
C HIS A 34 18.67 -9.65 37.08
N ALA A 35 19.84 -9.24 36.56
CA ALA A 35 20.13 -9.29 35.12
C ALA A 35 19.07 -8.56 34.27
N GLU A 36 18.56 -7.47 34.82
CA GLU A 36 17.46 -6.69 34.27
C GLU A 36 17.99 -5.30 33.91
N LEU A 37 17.77 -4.87 32.66
CA LEU A 37 18.01 -3.50 32.21
C LEU A 37 16.73 -2.70 32.50
N VAL A 38 16.78 -1.84 33.51
CA VAL A 38 15.64 -0.98 33.89
C VAL A 38 15.78 0.33 33.13
N VAL A 39 14.76 0.68 32.35
CA VAL A 39 14.73 1.88 31.50
C VAL A 39 13.55 2.73 31.98
N ALA A 40 13.82 3.86 32.62
CA ALA A 40 12.80 4.85 32.92
C ALA A 40 12.64 5.77 31.71
N THR A 41 11.76 5.40 30.79
CA THR A 41 11.30 6.25 29.69
C THR A 41 10.16 7.15 30.16
N GLY A 42 10.10 8.40 29.67
CA GLY A 42 8.88 9.20 29.83
C GLY A 42 7.78 8.74 28.86
N ASP A 43 6.55 9.24 29.01
CA ASP A 43 5.40 8.88 28.17
C ASP A 43 5.54 9.21 26.66
N ASN A 44 6.68 9.78 26.22
CA ASN A 44 6.91 10.31 24.87
C ASN A 44 8.20 9.78 24.20
N VAL A 45 8.56 8.50 24.38
CA VAL A 45 9.71 7.92 23.65
C VAL A 45 9.35 7.64 22.20
N THR A 46 10.21 8.08 21.29
CA THR A 46 9.93 8.08 19.85
C THR A 46 10.63 6.95 19.10
N SER A 47 11.86 6.57 19.44
CA SER A 47 12.57 5.45 18.80
C SER A 47 13.54 4.74 19.74
N GLY A 48 13.84 3.46 19.47
CA GLY A 48 14.85 2.71 20.20
C GLY A 48 15.50 1.61 19.38
N ARG A 49 16.79 1.37 19.60
CA ARG A 49 17.56 0.29 18.95
C ARG A 49 18.26 -0.61 19.97
N LEU A 50 18.27 -1.90 19.67
CA LEU A 50 18.98 -2.93 20.42
C LEU A 50 20.12 -3.48 19.55
N ILE A 51 21.35 -3.33 20.01
CA ILE A 51 22.55 -3.78 19.28
C ILE A 51 23.09 -5.02 19.99
N VAL A 52 23.14 -6.14 19.27
CA VAL A 52 23.61 -7.44 19.78
C VAL A 52 24.68 -8.03 18.89
N HIS A 53 25.65 -8.75 19.45
CA HIS A 53 26.70 -9.37 18.62
C HIS A 53 26.16 -10.48 17.72
N HIS A 54 26.67 -10.62 16.49
CA HIS A 54 26.22 -11.62 15.50
C HIS A 54 26.38 -13.08 15.95
N ASP A 55 27.23 -13.34 16.95
CA ASP A 55 27.34 -14.67 17.59
C ASP A 55 26.07 -15.05 18.39
N LEU A 56 25.25 -14.08 18.79
CA LEU A 56 24.00 -14.30 19.52
C LEU A 56 22.82 -14.53 18.57
N VAL A 57 22.75 -13.75 17.49
CA VAL A 57 21.72 -13.85 16.47
C VAL A 57 22.24 -13.32 15.14
N SER A 58 21.93 -14.01 14.04
CA SER A 58 22.28 -13.51 12.72
C SER A 58 21.37 -12.34 12.32
N PRO A 59 21.82 -11.40 11.47
CA PRO A 59 21.00 -10.28 11.01
C PRO A 59 19.62 -10.70 10.48
N GLU A 60 19.53 -11.82 9.77
CA GLU A 60 18.30 -12.32 9.15
C GLU A 60 17.28 -12.86 10.17
N ARG A 61 17.72 -13.13 11.40
CA ARG A 61 16.89 -13.69 12.48
C ARG A 61 16.69 -12.73 13.64
N ALA A 62 17.32 -11.55 13.58
CA ALA A 62 17.44 -10.62 14.70
C ALA A 62 16.07 -10.08 15.17
N GLY A 63 15.18 -9.73 14.23
CA GLY A 63 13.82 -9.29 14.54
C GLY A 63 12.95 -10.32 15.23
N ALA A 64 12.90 -11.53 14.66
CA ALA A 64 12.13 -12.64 15.22
C ALA A 64 12.66 -13.06 16.60
N TRP A 65 13.98 -13.03 16.77
CA TRP A 65 14.64 -13.31 18.04
C TRP A 65 14.34 -12.25 19.11
N ALA A 66 14.43 -10.96 18.77
CA ALA A 66 14.11 -9.87 19.67
C ALA A 66 12.63 -9.83 20.06
N THR A 67 11.73 -10.18 19.13
CA THR A 67 10.29 -10.30 19.40
C THR A 67 9.99 -11.36 20.49
N GLY A 68 10.86 -12.35 20.68
CA GLY A 68 10.76 -13.31 21.78
C GLY A 68 11.30 -12.83 23.13
N LEU A 69 12.05 -11.72 23.13
CA LEU A 69 12.65 -11.09 24.32
C LEU A 69 11.87 -9.86 24.81
N LEU A 70 11.16 -9.19 23.90
CA LEU A 70 10.44 -7.94 24.16
C LEU A 70 9.02 -8.18 24.69
N PRO A 71 8.46 -7.26 25.50
CA PRO A 71 7.07 -7.35 25.96
C PRO A 71 6.06 -7.22 24.81
N ALA A 72 4.84 -7.73 25.03
CA ALA A 72 3.76 -7.70 24.04
C ALA A 72 3.42 -6.25 23.63
N GLY A 73 3.51 -5.94 22.34
CA GLY A 73 3.31 -4.58 21.80
C GLY A 73 4.60 -3.86 21.36
N CYS A 74 5.76 -4.48 21.54
CA CYS A 74 7.06 -4.00 21.06
C CYS A 74 7.63 -4.88 19.92
N PRO A 75 7.06 -4.88 18.70
CA PRO A 75 7.65 -5.62 17.59
C PRO A 75 9.03 -5.05 17.21
N ALA A 76 9.93 -5.90 16.75
CA ALA A 76 11.24 -5.50 16.22
C ALA A 76 11.30 -5.70 14.70
N THR A 77 12.14 -4.95 13.99
CA THR A 77 12.29 -5.09 12.52
C THR A 77 12.76 -6.49 12.12
N GLY A 78 12.17 -7.07 11.07
CA GLY A 78 12.35 -8.47 10.65
C GLY A 78 13.79 -8.89 10.31
N SER A 79 14.68 -7.93 10.04
CA SER A 79 16.10 -8.13 9.85
C SER A 79 16.87 -7.03 10.61
N GLY A 80 18.07 -7.37 11.09
CA GLY A 80 19.00 -6.37 11.56
C GLY A 80 19.52 -5.53 10.40
N VAL A 81 19.77 -4.24 10.61
CA VAL A 81 20.14 -3.29 9.55
C VAL A 81 21.46 -3.72 8.88
N PRO A 82 21.46 -4.20 7.63
CA PRO A 82 22.68 -4.72 6.99
C PRO A 82 23.69 -3.59 6.74
N GLY A 83 24.92 -3.76 7.25
CA GLY A 83 25.98 -2.75 7.14
C GLY A 83 26.00 -1.71 8.26
N ASP A 84 24.96 -1.63 9.10
CA ASP A 84 24.98 -0.88 10.34
C ASP A 84 25.30 -1.83 11.50
N ASN A 85 26.45 -1.59 12.15
CA ASN A 85 26.88 -2.35 13.31
C ASN A 85 26.62 -1.60 14.63
N GLY A 86 25.95 -0.45 14.56
CA GLY A 86 25.63 0.38 15.72
C GLY A 86 26.86 0.94 16.43
N GLY A 87 28.00 1.02 15.74
CA GLY A 87 29.30 1.38 16.32
C GLY A 87 29.95 0.23 17.11
N VAL A 88 29.38 -0.98 17.10
CA VAL A 88 29.88 -2.17 17.77
C VAL A 88 30.45 -3.15 16.73
N PRO A 89 31.75 -3.49 16.76
CA PRO A 89 32.31 -4.47 15.84
C PRO A 89 31.57 -5.81 15.94
N GLY A 90 31.06 -6.31 14.81
CA GLY A 90 30.23 -7.52 14.79
C GLY A 90 28.82 -7.35 15.37
N GLY A 91 28.37 -6.12 15.58
CA GLY A 91 27.02 -5.79 16.03
C GLY A 91 25.95 -6.02 14.95
N VAL A 92 24.78 -6.41 15.40
CA VAL A 92 23.53 -6.56 14.65
C VAL A 92 22.55 -5.58 15.28
N VAL A 93 22.17 -4.55 14.54
CA VAL A 93 21.25 -3.50 14.99
C VAL A 93 19.82 -3.96 14.79
N ILE A 94 19.04 -3.95 15.86
CA ILE A 94 17.63 -4.33 15.87
C ILE A 94 16.82 -3.08 16.22
N GLU A 95 16.03 -2.58 15.27
CA GLU A 95 15.15 -1.44 15.50
C GLU A 95 13.88 -1.90 16.23
N LEU A 96 13.52 -1.19 17.29
CA LEU A 96 12.30 -1.40 18.06
C LEU A 96 11.17 -0.55 17.47
N ALA A 97 9.97 -1.10 17.39
CA ALA A 97 8.82 -0.39 16.84
C ALA A 97 8.50 0.89 17.63
N TRP A 98 8.00 1.89 16.91
CA TRP A 98 7.52 3.16 17.44
C TRP A 98 6.42 2.93 18.48
N SER A 99 6.45 3.66 19.61
CA SER A 99 5.62 3.48 20.83
C SER A 99 5.97 2.29 21.74
N CYS A 100 7.09 1.61 21.50
CA CYS A 100 7.57 0.57 22.39
C CYS A 100 7.94 1.12 23.78
N HIS A 101 7.07 0.91 24.76
CA HIS A 101 7.34 1.18 26.17
C HIS A 101 7.98 -0.04 26.82
N VAL A 102 9.28 0.07 27.12
CA VAL A 102 10.03 -0.94 27.85
C VAL A 102 10.38 -0.39 29.24
N ASP A 103 9.61 -0.73 30.25
CA ASP A 103 9.92 -0.35 31.65
C ASP A 103 11.16 -1.12 32.16
N ALA A 104 11.29 -2.38 31.71
CA ALA A 104 12.42 -3.24 32.00
C ALA A 104 12.60 -4.30 30.90
N LEU A 105 13.85 -4.63 30.59
CA LEU A 105 14.24 -5.70 29.69
C LEU A 105 14.99 -6.79 30.48
N ASP A 106 14.45 -7.99 30.51
CA ASP A 106 15.06 -9.14 31.19
C ASP A 106 16.17 -9.75 30.31
N LEU A 107 17.43 -9.55 30.71
CA LEU A 107 18.62 -10.06 30.02
C LEU A 107 19.12 -11.37 30.64
N SER A 108 18.46 -11.92 31.66
CA SER A 108 18.83 -13.19 32.32
C SER A 108 19.01 -14.35 31.33
N PRO A 109 18.13 -14.54 30.32
CA PRO A 109 18.28 -15.63 29.35
C PRO A 109 19.56 -15.52 28.48
N LEU A 110 20.13 -14.32 28.38
CA LEU A 110 21.33 -14.01 27.60
C LEU A 110 22.61 -14.19 28.43
N ILE A 111 22.55 -13.92 29.74
CA ILE A 111 23.65 -14.16 30.68
C ILE A 111 23.88 -15.67 30.86
N ASP A 112 22.83 -16.46 31.01
CA ASP A 112 22.91 -17.90 31.32
C ASP A 112 23.53 -18.75 30.20
N LYS A 113 23.60 -18.21 28.97
CA LYS A 113 24.23 -18.87 27.80
C LYS A 113 25.68 -18.47 27.57
N GLY A 114 26.27 -17.64 28.43
CA GLY A 114 27.67 -17.21 28.34
C GLY A 114 27.99 -16.26 27.17
N GLY A 115 26.97 -15.62 26.57
CA GLY A 115 27.08 -14.90 25.29
C GLY A 115 27.13 -13.37 25.36
N LEU A 116 27.09 -12.75 26.54
CA LEU A 116 27.06 -11.28 26.64
C LEU A 116 28.46 -10.67 26.54
N THR A 117 28.97 -10.55 25.32
CA THR A 117 30.19 -9.79 25.02
C THR A 117 29.92 -8.29 24.90
N GLN A 118 28.81 -7.87 24.27
CA GLN A 118 28.37 -6.48 24.21
C GLN A 118 26.88 -6.35 23.85
N VAL A 119 26.13 -5.54 24.61
CA VAL A 119 24.75 -5.14 24.30
C VAL A 119 24.66 -3.64 24.48
N VAL A 120 24.31 -2.92 23.42
CA VAL A 120 24.08 -1.48 23.49
C VAL A 120 22.61 -1.23 23.18
N VAL A 121 21.93 -0.53 24.08
CA VAL A 121 20.54 -0.13 23.87
C VAL A 121 20.51 1.38 23.76
N GLU A 122 19.92 1.90 22.69
CA GLU A 122 19.79 3.34 22.51
C GLU A 122 18.33 3.74 22.38
N PHE A 123 17.94 4.79 23.11
CA PHE A 123 16.60 5.38 23.07
C PHE A 123 16.72 6.89 22.90
N ASP A 124 16.04 7.46 21.91
CA ASP A 124 16.03 8.90 21.62
C ASP A 124 17.44 9.55 21.69
N GLY A 125 18.44 8.88 21.11
CA GLY A 125 19.84 9.32 21.07
C GLY A 125 20.68 9.06 22.34
N THR A 126 20.13 8.39 23.36
CA THR A 126 20.84 8.01 24.60
C THR A 126 21.21 6.52 24.56
N ALA A 127 22.50 6.20 24.43
CA ALA A 127 23.00 4.83 24.43
C ALA A 127 23.42 4.34 25.83
N VAL A 128 23.07 3.10 26.16
CA VAL A 128 23.48 2.39 27.38
C VAL A 128 24.16 1.07 27.00
N ASP A 129 25.43 0.94 27.39
CA ASP A 129 26.20 -0.30 27.27
C ASP A 129 25.91 -1.21 28.48
N ALA A 130 25.31 -2.36 28.21
CA ALA A 130 24.93 -3.39 29.18
C ALA A 130 25.88 -4.62 29.14
N SER A 131 27.09 -4.48 28.59
CA SER A 131 28.09 -5.54 28.52
C SER A 131 28.56 -6.06 29.89
N ALA A 132 28.84 -7.36 29.98
CA ALA A 132 29.26 -8.00 31.23
C ALA A 132 30.62 -7.50 31.78
N ALA A 133 31.42 -6.83 30.95
CA ALA A 133 32.76 -6.34 31.29
C ALA A 133 32.78 -4.96 31.98
N THR A 134 31.71 -4.15 31.85
CA THR A 134 31.65 -2.77 32.34
C THR A 134 30.23 -2.38 32.75
N PRO A 135 29.84 -2.56 34.03
CA PRO A 135 28.53 -2.09 34.47
C PRO A 135 28.61 -0.64 34.97
N LEU A 136 27.64 0.15 34.49
CA LEU A 136 27.15 1.45 34.97
C LEU A 136 27.92 2.70 34.52
N VAL A 137 27.18 3.53 33.77
CA VAL A 137 27.19 4.99 33.83
C VAL A 137 27.47 5.42 35.29
N ASP A 138 28.47 6.28 35.50
CA ASP A 138 28.68 6.85 36.82
C ASP A 138 27.42 7.64 37.25
N ALA A 139 27.33 7.99 38.54
CA ALA A 139 26.18 8.73 39.09
C ALA A 139 25.98 10.14 38.49
N GLY A 140 26.63 10.47 37.36
CA GLY A 140 26.62 11.76 36.69
C GLY A 140 26.18 11.76 35.23
N GLY A 141 25.58 10.69 34.68
CA GLY A 141 24.72 10.68 33.47
C GLY A 141 25.10 11.59 32.28
N ALA A 142 25.27 10.96 31.11
CA ALA A 142 25.42 11.56 29.76
C ALA A 142 26.82 12.06 29.36
N HIS A 143 27.15 11.76 28.10
CA HIS A 143 28.24 12.38 27.36
C HIS A 143 28.13 13.91 27.41
N ALA A 144 29.28 14.56 27.58
CA ALA A 144 29.40 16.00 27.76
C ALA A 144 28.79 16.80 26.60
N LEU A 145 27.86 17.71 26.92
CA LEU A 145 27.50 18.86 26.08
C LEU A 145 28.77 19.65 25.69
N PRO A 146 28.78 20.37 24.54
CA PRO A 146 29.84 21.34 24.28
C PRO A 146 29.93 22.28 25.48
N ARG A 147 31.15 22.55 25.96
CA ARG A 147 31.40 23.35 27.17
C ARG A 147 30.76 24.74 27.02
N PHE A 148 29.53 24.89 27.46
CA PHE A 148 28.91 26.18 27.71
C PHE A 148 29.68 26.81 28.88
N PRO A 149 30.15 28.06 28.75
CA PRO A 149 31.12 28.57 29.69
C PRO A 149 30.36 29.11 30.90
N TRP A 150 29.98 28.20 31.79
CA TRP A 150 29.24 28.49 33.02
C TRP A 150 30.02 29.48 33.92
N LEU A 151 31.35 29.48 33.86
CA LEU A 151 32.16 30.50 34.52
C LEU A 151 31.91 31.90 33.93
N THR A 152 31.73 32.03 32.62
CA THR A 152 31.49 33.32 31.95
C THR A 152 30.07 33.80 32.22
N VAL A 153 29.08 32.91 32.20
CA VAL A 153 27.68 33.25 32.57
C VAL A 153 27.57 33.60 34.05
N ALA A 154 28.25 32.86 34.94
CA ALA A 154 28.30 33.16 36.37
C ALA A 154 29.07 34.46 36.68
N LEU A 155 30.16 34.76 35.95
CA LEU A 155 30.90 36.02 36.09
C LEU A 155 30.14 37.22 35.49
N THR A 156 29.38 37.03 34.40
CA THR A 156 28.50 38.07 33.85
C THR A 156 27.27 38.30 34.71
N ALA A 157 26.69 37.25 35.30
CA ALA A 157 25.57 37.36 36.24
C ALA A 157 26.02 37.98 37.57
N ALA A 158 27.19 37.59 38.10
CA ALA A 158 27.78 38.21 39.29
C ALA A 158 28.21 39.66 39.02
N GLY A 159 28.73 39.97 37.83
CA GLY A 159 29.05 41.32 37.38
C GLY A 159 27.82 42.21 37.22
N LEU A 160 26.73 41.68 36.66
CA LEU A 160 25.46 42.39 36.52
C LEU A 160 24.79 42.63 37.89
N VAL A 161 24.89 41.66 38.82
CA VAL A 161 24.41 41.78 40.21
C VAL A 161 25.25 42.79 41.01
N LEU A 162 26.58 42.85 40.81
CA LEU A 162 27.48 43.83 41.42
C LEU A 162 27.27 45.25 40.87
N VAL A 163 27.00 45.38 39.57
CA VAL A 163 26.66 46.68 38.93
C VAL A 163 25.27 47.15 39.36
N LEU A 164 24.28 46.26 39.46
CA LEU A 164 22.94 46.59 39.97
C LEU A 164 22.92 46.87 41.48
N ALA A 165 23.82 46.27 42.26
CA ALA A 165 24.04 46.59 43.67
C ALA A 165 24.77 47.94 43.85
N ALA A 166 25.74 48.26 42.99
CA ALA A 166 26.47 49.53 43.01
C ALA A 166 25.61 50.72 42.53
N LEU A 167 24.68 50.50 41.59
CA LEU A 167 23.74 51.51 41.10
C LEU A 167 22.59 51.83 42.07
N ARG A 168 22.41 51.04 43.15
CA ARG A 168 21.38 51.25 44.19
C ARG A 168 21.89 51.90 45.48
N LEU A 169 23.16 52.29 45.55
CA LEU A 169 23.72 53.02 46.70
C LEU A 169 24.03 54.49 46.35
N PRO A 170 22.99 55.34 46.29
CA PRO A 170 23.13 56.66 46.88
C PRO A 170 21.90 57.01 47.73
N ALA A 171 21.84 56.47 48.95
CA ALA A 171 20.92 56.99 49.96
C ALA A 171 21.53 57.17 51.36
N LEU A 172 22.76 56.69 51.59
CA LEU A 172 23.41 56.81 52.89
C LEU A 172 24.89 57.13 52.68
N LEU A 173 25.20 58.43 52.59
CA LEU A 173 26.39 59.09 53.14
C LEU A 173 26.47 60.49 52.54
N ARG A 174 25.88 61.43 53.27
CA ARG A 174 26.11 62.87 53.11
C ARG A 174 27.49 63.20 53.67
N SER A 175 28.21 64.00 52.90
CA SER A 175 29.09 65.09 53.34
C SER A 175 30.58 64.99 52.98
N SER A 176 31.04 66.17 52.56
CA SER A 176 32.42 66.64 52.46
C SER A 176 33.24 66.21 51.25
N ARG A 177 34.01 67.20 50.80
CA ARG A 177 34.65 67.33 49.50
C ARG A 177 35.95 66.53 49.47
N THR A 178 36.01 65.52 48.61
CA THR A 178 37.26 65.11 47.93
C THR A 178 36.92 64.33 46.66
N ARG A 179 36.20 64.98 45.74
CA ARG A 179 36.24 64.66 44.32
C ARG A 179 37.67 64.96 43.82
N ARG A 180 38.29 64.00 43.12
CA ARG A 180 39.67 63.98 42.57
C ARG A 180 40.72 63.34 43.48
N ARG A 181 40.69 62.00 43.55
CA ARG A 181 41.88 61.13 43.48
C ARG A 181 41.55 59.62 43.48
N PHE A 182 40.29 59.23 43.62
CA PHE A 182 39.84 57.82 43.55
C PHE A 182 39.03 57.46 42.29
N GLN A 183 39.22 58.19 41.18
CA GLN A 183 38.59 57.86 39.89
C GLN A 183 39.58 57.43 38.80
N LEU A 184 40.84 57.13 39.13
CA LEU A 184 41.84 56.73 38.13
C LEU A 184 42.58 55.42 38.43
N ALA A 185 42.20 54.67 39.47
CA ALA A 185 42.85 53.39 39.79
C ALA A 185 41.93 52.15 39.69
N THR A 186 40.62 52.30 39.50
CA THR A 186 39.68 51.16 39.41
C THR A 186 38.91 51.05 38.09
N VAL A 187 39.10 51.99 37.15
CA VAL A 187 38.60 51.84 35.77
C VAL A 187 39.68 51.26 34.83
N GLY A 188 40.96 51.30 35.22
CA GLY A 188 42.07 50.79 34.41
C GLY A 188 42.26 49.27 34.40
N ALA A 189 41.69 48.53 35.37
CA ALA A 189 41.90 47.09 35.48
C ALA A 189 40.77 46.23 34.86
N ALA A 190 39.65 46.84 34.47
CA ALA A 190 38.55 46.15 33.79
C ALA A 190 38.50 46.41 32.27
N ALA A 191 39.30 47.35 31.76
CA ALA A 191 39.35 47.68 30.34
C ALA A 191 40.54 47.05 29.58
N LEU A 192 41.51 46.44 30.27
CA LEU A 192 42.68 45.79 29.65
C LEU A 192 42.62 44.25 29.60
N SER A 193 41.56 43.63 30.11
CA SER A 193 41.26 42.21 29.90
C SER A 193 40.34 41.96 28.70
N CYS A 194 39.90 43.01 28.00
CA CYS A 194 39.07 42.92 26.78
C CYS A 194 39.81 43.28 25.48
N LEU A 195 41.10 43.64 25.53
CA LEU A 195 41.89 44.04 24.36
C LEU A 195 43.33 43.51 24.45
N ALA A 196 43.49 42.19 24.45
CA ALA A 196 44.73 41.54 24.01
C ALA A 196 44.35 40.18 23.43
N PRO A 197 44.76 39.87 22.18
CA PRO A 197 44.30 38.70 21.45
C PRO A 197 44.89 37.46 22.11
N GLN A 198 44.06 36.69 22.80
CA GLN A 198 44.32 35.25 22.85
C GLN A 198 44.01 34.74 21.45
N ALA A 199 45.07 34.59 20.67
CA ALA A 199 45.16 33.61 19.62
C ALA A 199 44.94 32.23 20.25
N ALA A 200 43.70 31.94 20.62
CA ALA A 200 43.18 30.62 20.41
C ALA A 200 43.15 30.47 18.89
N LEU A 201 43.75 29.39 18.41
CA LEU A 201 43.48 28.86 17.09
C LEU A 201 41.96 28.67 17.02
N ALA A 202 41.26 29.68 16.54
CA ALA A 202 40.07 29.43 15.77
C ALA A 202 40.57 28.56 14.62
N ASP A 203 40.16 27.30 14.60
CA ASP A 203 39.80 26.72 13.32
C ASP A 203 38.61 27.55 12.81
N ASP A 204 38.93 28.75 12.31
CA ASP A 204 38.18 29.47 11.29
C ASP A 204 38.49 28.74 9.98
N THR A 205 38.09 27.46 9.90
CA THR A 205 37.68 26.91 8.62
C THR A 205 36.19 27.14 8.55
N ALA A 206 35.79 28.34 8.12
CA ALA A 206 34.50 28.44 7.44
C ALA A 206 34.44 27.28 6.44
N PRO A 207 33.34 26.51 6.35
CA PRO A 207 33.23 25.47 5.33
C PRO A 207 33.61 26.12 4.01
N ALA A 208 34.60 25.54 3.33
CA ALA A 208 35.13 26.09 2.10
C ALA A 208 34.03 25.96 1.03
N THR A 209 33.14 26.95 0.95
CA THR A 209 32.07 26.93 -0.04
C THR A 209 32.70 27.05 -1.42
N VAL A 210 32.25 26.22 -2.35
CA VAL A 210 32.64 26.31 -3.76
C VAL A 210 31.53 27.03 -4.53
N THR A 211 31.90 27.78 -5.56
CA THR A 211 30.92 28.49 -6.39
C THR A 211 30.63 27.68 -7.65
N VAL A 212 29.33 27.51 -7.93
CA VAL A 212 28.81 26.89 -9.14
C VAL A 212 28.15 27.95 -9.99
N GLU A 213 28.52 28.01 -11.27
CA GLU A 213 27.95 28.96 -12.23
C GLU A 213 27.46 28.24 -13.48
N GLY A 214 26.35 28.73 -14.01
CA GLY A 214 25.75 28.17 -15.22
C GLY A 214 24.69 29.10 -15.81
N THR A 215 24.06 28.63 -16.87
CA THR A 215 22.98 29.31 -17.58
C THR A 215 21.79 28.39 -17.72
N VAL A 216 20.59 28.90 -17.47
CA VAL A 216 19.35 28.24 -17.91
C VAL A 216 18.91 28.84 -19.24
N PHE A 217 18.57 27.98 -20.21
CA PHE A 217 18.19 28.41 -21.55
C PHE A 217 17.08 27.55 -22.13
N LYS A 218 16.35 28.14 -23.08
CA LYS A 218 15.31 27.48 -23.87
C LYS A 218 15.98 26.66 -24.95
N ASP A 219 15.98 25.35 -24.77
CA ASP A 219 16.47 24.37 -25.74
C ASP A 219 15.35 24.08 -26.75
N ALA A 220 15.46 24.68 -27.94
CA ALA A 220 14.39 24.60 -28.93
C ALA A 220 14.44 23.30 -29.75
N ASN A 221 15.57 22.59 -29.72
CA ASN A 221 15.79 21.38 -30.53
C ASN A 221 15.90 20.11 -29.68
N GLY A 222 15.92 20.23 -28.35
CA GLY A 222 15.93 19.13 -27.40
C GLY A 222 17.26 18.38 -27.31
N ASN A 223 18.37 18.98 -27.73
CA ASN A 223 19.68 18.31 -27.76
C ASN A 223 20.48 18.45 -26.46
N GLY A 224 19.96 19.18 -25.46
CA GLY A 224 20.59 19.42 -24.17
C GLY A 224 21.81 20.34 -24.21
N ARG A 225 22.05 21.04 -25.31
CA ARG A 225 23.23 21.90 -25.53
C ARG A 225 22.81 23.28 -25.99
N ARG A 226 23.43 24.31 -25.39
CA ARG A 226 23.14 25.70 -25.75
C ARG A 226 23.65 26.03 -27.15
N ASP A 227 22.74 26.11 -28.11
CA ASP A 227 23.02 26.45 -29.48
C ASP A 227 22.91 27.95 -29.77
N ARG A 228 23.52 28.36 -30.90
CA ARG A 228 23.42 29.76 -31.35
C ARG A 228 21.97 30.10 -31.71
N GLY A 229 21.39 31.02 -30.94
CA GLY A 229 20.01 31.51 -31.15
C GLY A 229 19.04 31.03 -30.08
N GLU A 230 19.46 30.10 -29.24
CA GLU A 230 18.68 29.68 -28.08
C GLU A 230 18.68 30.76 -27.01
N ARG A 231 17.48 31.06 -26.52
CA ARG A 231 17.24 32.19 -25.64
C ARG A 231 17.57 31.78 -24.21
N ALA A 232 18.27 32.64 -23.51
CA ALA A 232 18.41 32.51 -22.07
C ALA A 232 17.05 32.62 -21.37
N MET A 233 16.91 31.94 -20.23
CA MET A 233 15.69 31.93 -19.42
C MET A 233 15.95 32.56 -18.06
N SER A 234 15.31 33.70 -17.82
CA SER A 234 15.35 34.44 -16.56
C SER A 234 14.25 34.01 -15.59
N GLY A 235 14.46 34.17 -14.29
CA GLY A 235 13.43 33.88 -13.29
C GLY A 235 13.25 32.40 -12.98
N VAL A 236 14.21 31.54 -13.37
CA VAL A 236 14.23 30.12 -13.02
C VAL A 236 15.00 29.96 -11.71
N ASP A 237 14.40 29.29 -10.74
CA ASP A 237 15.04 29.03 -9.45
C ASP A 237 16.00 27.83 -9.54
N VAL A 238 17.17 27.98 -8.92
CA VAL A 238 18.26 27.01 -8.90
C VAL A 238 18.66 26.77 -7.44
N THR A 239 18.83 25.51 -7.04
CA THR A 239 19.11 25.13 -5.65
C THR A 239 20.04 23.92 -5.55
N ASP A 240 20.73 23.78 -4.43
CA ASP A 240 21.47 22.57 -4.04
C ASP A 240 20.78 21.80 -2.90
N GLY A 241 19.51 22.13 -2.64
CA GLY A 241 18.70 21.61 -1.53
C GLY A 241 18.82 22.41 -0.23
N ALA A 242 19.78 23.34 -0.09
CA ALA A 242 19.93 24.18 1.11
C ALA A 242 19.94 25.69 0.77
N VAL A 243 20.58 26.05 -0.33
CA VAL A 243 20.75 27.41 -0.83
C VAL A 243 19.94 27.57 -2.13
N TRP A 244 19.41 28.76 -2.35
CA TRP A 244 18.61 29.10 -3.53
C TRP A 244 19.19 30.33 -4.23
N THR A 245 19.13 30.34 -5.55
CA THR A 245 19.39 31.51 -6.40
C THR A 245 18.38 31.52 -7.54
N THR A 246 18.25 32.65 -8.23
CA THR A 246 17.32 32.81 -9.36
C THR A 246 18.09 33.33 -10.55
N THR A 247 17.83 32.79 -11.74
CA THR A 247 18.53 33.22 -12.95
C THR A 247 18.27 34.68 -13.29
N GLY A 248 19.34 35.38 -13.69
CA GLY A 248 19.29 36.76 -14.17
C GLY A 248 18.60 36.90 -15.52
N ALA A 249 18.48 38.14 -16.01
CA ALA A 249 17.85 38.44 -17.31
C ALA A 249 18.54 37.76 -18.51
N ASP A 250 19.82 37.42 -18.37
CA ASP A 250 20.62 36.69 -19.37
C ASP A 250 20.69 35.18 -19.09
N GLY A 251 19.84 34.68 -18.18
CA GLY A 251 19.71 33.29 -17.76
C GLY A 251 20.86 32.77 -16.89
N SER A 252 21.84 33.61 -16.56
CA SER A 252 22.97 33.21 -15.73
C SER A 252 22.58 33.05 -14.26
N TYR A 253 23.24 32.13 -13.55
CA TYR A 253 23.13 31.99 -12.10
C TYR A 253 24.51 31.74 -11.48
N SER A 254 24.62 32.05 -10.18
CA SER A 254 25.77 31.73 -9.36
C SER A 254 25.26 31.27 -7.99
N LEU A 255 25.76 30.14 -7.51
CA LEU A 255 25.35 29.50 -6.26
C LEU A 255 26.59 29.09 -5.46
N ALA A 256 26.69 29.52 -4.22
CA ALA A 256 27.73 29.08 -3.29
C ALA A 256 27.22 27.85 -2.52
N ILE A 257 27.89 26.72 -2.70
CA ILE A 257 27.51 25.43 -2.10
C ILE A 257 28.59 24.97 -1.12
N ASP A 258 28.19 24.22 -0.10
CA ASP A 258 29.11 23.58 0.84
C ASP A 258 29.40 22.14 0.38
N PRO A 259 30.62 21.86 -0.13
CA PRO A 259 30.98 20.54 -0.67
C PRO A 259 31.13 19.47 0.42
N ALA A 260 31.11 19.83 1.71
CA ALA A 260 31.24 18.87 2.81
C ALA A 260 29.90 18.21 3.18
N ARG A 261 28.77 18.65 2.60
CA ARG A 261 27.43 18.14 2.94
C ARG A 261 27.18 16.71 2.43
N ARG A 262 27.85 16.30 1.35
CA ARG A 262 27.66 15.00 0.68
C ARG A 262 28.87 14.67 -0.19
N GLU A 263 29.03 13.38 -0.53
CA GLU A 263 30.13 12.89 -1.37
C GLU A 263 29.92 13.31 -2.83
N THR A 264 28.77 12.99 -3.44
CA THR A 264 28.35 13.59 -4.71
C THR A 264 27.45 14.81 -4.48
N ASP A 265 28.00 16.01 -4.71
CA ASP A 265 27.21 17.24 -4.73
C ASP A 265 26.43 17.43 -6.03
N ILE A 266 25.25 18.05 -5.93
CA ILE A 266 24.34 18.28 -7.05
C ILE A 266 23.68 19.66 -6.97
N VAL A 267 23.45 20.27 -8.12
CA VAL A 267 22.62 21.47 -8.27
C VAL A 267 21.43 21.12 -9.15
N SER A 268 20.25 21.61 -8.81
CA SER A 268 19.01 21.36 -9.55
C SER A 268 18.22 22.64 -9.81
N ILE A 269 17.25 22.56 -10.71
CA ILE A 269 16.30 23.63 -11.01
C ILE A 269 14.87 23.24 -10.67
N VAL A 270 14.04 24.24 -10.39
CA VAL A 270 12.58 24.09 -10.44
C VAL A 270 12.14 24.40 -11.87
N SER A 271 11.85 23.35 -12.65
CA SER A 271 11.40 23.54 -14.04
C SER A 271 10.07 24.29 -14.07
N PRO A 272 9.94 25.36 -14.87
CA PRO A 272 8.69 26.12 -14.97
C PRO A 272 7.65 25.40 -15.85
N ASP A 273 6.38 25.76 -15.61
CA ASP A 273 5.23 25.29 -16.38
C ASP A 273 5.42 25.45 -17.90
N GLY A 274 4.98 24.47 -18.68
CA GLY A 274 5.15 24.44 -20.14
C GLY A 274 6.57 24.07 -20.63
N TYR A 275 7.45 23.62 -19.74
CA TYR A 275 8.79 23.14 -20.08
C TYR A 275 9.10 21.80 -19.41
N THR A 276 9.80 20.95 -20.16
CA THR A 276 10.40 19.71 -19.67
C THR A 276 11.92 19.84 -19.85
N PRO A 277 12.75 19.58 -18.83
CA PRO A 277 14.20 19.55 -18.98
C PRO A 277 14.62 18.56 -20.09
N ALA A 278 15.72 18.85 -20.78
CA ALA A 278 16.24 17.92 -21.79
C ALA A 278 16.42 16.52 -21.20
N LEU A 279 16.01 15.49 -21.93
CA LEU A 279 16.02 14.11 -21.43
C LEU A 279 17.40 13.48 -21.60
N ARG A 280 17.80 12.67 -20.61
CA ARG A 280 18.86 11.68 -20.77
C ARG A 280 18.41 10.56 -21.72
N LYS A 281 19.34 9.68 -22.09
CA LYS A 281 19.06 8.49 -22.92
C LYS A 281 18.05 7.52 -22.28
N ASP A 282 18.00 7.49 -20.95
CA ASP A 282 17.11 6.68 -20.13
C ASP A 282 15.83 7.44 -19.72
N TYR A 283 15.51 8.53 -20.43
CA TYR A 283 14.29 9.32 -20.24
C TYR A 283 14.18 10.09 -18.90
N ILE A 284 15.18 10.03 -18.03
CA ILE A 284 15.24 10.86 -16.83
C ILE A 284 15.56 12.31 -17.24
N PRO A 285 14.76 13.32 -16.83
CA PRO A 285 15.04 14.70 -17.19
C PRO A 285 16.31 15.24 -16.53
N GLN A 286 17.08 16.05 -17.26
CA GLN A 286 18.32 16.68 -16.79
C GLN A 286 18.04 17.93 -15.94
N PHE A 287 17.19 17.81 -14.91
CA PHE A 287 16.88 18.90 -13.98
C PHE A 287 17.93 19.07 -12.87
N PHE A 288 18.94 18.21 -12.84
CA PHE A 288 20.08 18.31 -11.93
C PHE A 288 21.39 17.99 -12.63
N HIS A 289 22.48 18.51 -12.07
CA HIS A 289 23.85 18.20 -12.47
C HIS A 289 24.72 17.93 -11.26
N LYS A 290 25.63 16.96 -11.39
CA LYS A 290 26.71 16.76 -10.44
C LYS A 290 27.65 17.96 -10.46
N VAL A 291 28.09 18.36 -9.28
CA VAL A 291 29.03 19.45 -9.10
C VAL A 291 30.41 18.86 -8.85
N PRO A 292 31.47 19.32 -9.55
CA PRO A 292 32.83 18.94 -9.23
C PRO A 292 33.21 19.39 -7.81
N GLU A 293 34.04 18.62 -7.11
CA GLU A 293 34.48 18.91 -5.72
C GLU A 293 35.04 20.34 -5.51
N THR A 294 35.53 20.99 -6.56
CA THR A 294 36.13 22.33 -6.52
C THR A 294 35.18 23.44 -7.00
N GLY A 295 33.90 23.12 -7.22
CA GLY A 295 32.95 23.98 -7.93
C GLY A 295 33.28 24.06 -9.42
N GLY A 296 32.71 25.04 -10.12
CA GLY A 296 32.97 25.20 -11.55
C GLY A 296 31.94 26.03 -12.30
N LYS A 297 32.24 26.27 -13.58
CA LYS A 297 31.35 26.94 -14.53
C LYS A 297 30.83 25.94 -15.57
N GLY A 298 29.74 26.30 -16.26
CA GLY A 298 29.20 25.52 -17.37
C GLY A 298 28.24 24.41 -16.91
N VAL A 299 27.65 24.59 -15.72
CA VAL A 299 26.57 23.74 -15.24
C VAL A 299 25.25 24.30 -15.79
N ASP A 300 25.02 24.12 -17.09
CA ASP A 300 23.92 24.75 -17.82
C ASP A 300 22.69 23.85 -17.85
N PHE A 301 21.49 24.41 -17.69
CA PHE A 301 20.22 23.66 -17.77
C PHE A 301 19.46 24.00 -19.06
N ALA A 302 19.13 22.95 -19.81
CA ALA A 302 18.37 23.00 -21.04
C ALA A 302 16.88 22.72 -20.78
N LEU A 303 16.00 23.69 -21.07
CA LEU A 303 14.55 23.55 -20.92
C LEU A 303 13.87 23.47 -22.28
N VAL A 304 13.27 22.32 -22.56
CA VAL A 304 12.57 22.03 -23.82
C VAL A 304 11.11 22.47 -23.69
N PRO A 305 10.58 23.29 -24.62
CA PRO A 305 9.16 23.64 -24.63
C PRO A 305 8.30 22.40 -24.80
N ASP A 306 7.39 22.19 -23.85
CA ASP A 306 6.52 21.03 -23.83
C ASP A 306 5.07 21.50 -23.71
N ARG A 307 4.29 21.24 -24.77
CA ARG A 307 2.86 21.60 -24.81
C ARG A 307 2.02 20.74 -23.85
N HIS A 308 2.46 19.52 -23.58
CA HIS A 308 1.77 18.60 -22.67
C HIS A 308 1.96 19.05 -21.23
N ALA A 309 3.13 19.61 -20.90
CA ALA A 309 3.43 20.25 -19.62
C ALA A 309 2.63 21.52 -19.30
N ALA A 310 1.74 21.95 -20.21
CA ALA A 310 0.83 23.07 -20.02
C ALA A 310 -0.65 22.63 -20.14
N ASP A 311 -0.92 21.32 -20.23
CA ASP A 311 -2.25 20.75 -20.42
C ASP A 311 -2.80 20.20 -19.09
N PRO A 312 -3.80 20.83 -18.45
CA PRO A 312 -4.36 20.35 -17.18
C PRO A 312 -5.00 18.96 -17.25
N THR A 313 -5.24 18.44 -18.46
CA THR A 313 -5.86 17.13 -18.74
C THR A 313 -4.87 16.06 -19.21
N GLU A 314 -3.58 16.33 -19.06
CA GLU A 314 -2.52 15.39 -19.37
C GLU A 314 -2.67 14.03 -18.66
N THR A 315 -2.32 12.94 -19.36
CA THR A 315 -2.33 11.57 -18.82
C THR A 315 -0.97 11.18 -18.28
N TRP A 316 -0.90 10.78 -17.01
CA TRP A 316 0.36 10.36 -16.38
C TRP A 316 0.35 8.88 -16.05
N VAL A 317 1.53 8.26 -16.12
CA VAL A 317 1.77 6.93 -15.59
C VAL A 317 2.41 7.05 -14.21
N MET A 318 1.89 6.30 -13.24
CA MET A 318 2.50 6.12 -11.93
C MET A 318 2.82 4.64 -11.76
N ASN A 319 4.07 4.31 -11.46
CA ASN A 319 4.47 2.98 -11.03
C ASN A 319 5.15 3.07 -9.66
N SER A 320 5.31 1.94 -9.01
CA SER A 320 5.95 1.84 -7.70
C SER A 320 6.86 0.64 -7.68
N ASP A 321 7.85 0.66 -6.79
CA ASP A 321 8.62 -0.49 -6.34
C ASP A 321 8.99 -1.51 -7.44
N PRO A 322 9.59 -1.06 -8.58
CA PRO A 322 10.05 -1.98 -9.61
C PRO A 322 11.16 -2.90 -9.08
N GLU A 323 11.88 -2.48 -8.03
CA GLU A 323 12.85 -3.26 -7.28
C GLU A 323 13.86 -3.99 -8.19
N VAL A 324 14.46 -3.26 -9.14
CA VAL A 324 15.43 -3.84 -10.06
C VAL A 324 16.64 -4.35 -9.28
N SER A 325 16.67 -5.66 -9.08
CA SER A 325 17.55 -6.29 -8.11
C SER A 325 18.79 -6.88 -8.76
N ASN A 326 19.94 -6.63 -8.13
CA ASN A 326 21.23 -7.21 -8.50
C ASN A 326 21.96 -7.85 -7.31
N VAL A 327 21.24 -8.22 -6.25
CA VAL A 327 21.86 -8.74 -5.01
C VAL A 327 22.50 -10.12 -5.23
N SER A 328 22.09 -10.86 -6.24
CA SER A 328 22.71 -12.12 -6.69
C SER A 328 22.73 -12.25 -8.21
N ASP A 329 23.56 -13.14 -8.76
CA ASP A 329 23.57 -13.45 -10.20
C ASP A 329 22.22 -14.00 -10.68
N ALA A 330 21.46 -14.65 -9.80
CA ALA A 330 20.14 -15.18 -10.13
C ALA A 330 19.14 -14.05 -10.34
N GLN A 331 19.05 -13.09 -9.42
CA GLN A 331 18.17 -11.93 -9.54
C GLN A 331 18.57 -11.02 -10.70
N ALA A 332 19.87 -10.80 -10.92
CA ALA A 332 20.35 -10.00 -12.05
C ALA A 332 19.88 -10.55 -13.41
N ARG A 333 19.84 -11.88 -13.57
CA ARG A 333 19.38 -12.52 -14.81
C ARG A 333 17.89 -12.33 -15.08
N THR A 334 17.07 -12.19 -14.05
CA THR A 334 15.62 -12.03 -14.18
C THR A 334 15.17 -10.58 -14.19
N ALA A 335 15.88 -9.70 -13.47
CA ALA A 335 15.49 -8.31 -13.25
C ALA A 335 15.42 -7.48 -14.54
N LEU A 336 16.43 -7.56 -15.41
CA LEU A 336 16.45 -6.76 -16.65
C LEU A 336 15.32 -7.18 -17.62
N PRO A 337 15.14 -8.46 -18.00
CA PRO A 337 14.03 -8.85 -18.87
C PRO A 337 12.66 -8.47 -18.32
N GLN A 338 12.45 -8.62 -17.01
CA GLN A 338 11.21 -8.23 -16.34
C GLN A 338 10.98 -6.71 -16.43
N TRP A 339 11.96 -5.91 -16.01
CA TRP A 339 11.85 -4.46 -16.03
C TRP A 339 11.68 -3.91 -17.45
N THR A 340 12.41 -4.43 -18.43
CA THR A 340 12.24 -4.06 -19.84
C THR A 340 10.82 -4.35 -20.34
N GLY A 341 10.23 -5.49 -19.97
CA GLY A 341 8.84 -5.84 -20.30
C GLY A 341 7.84 -4.86 -19.69
N GLN A 342 7.98 -4.56 -18.40
CA GLN A 342 7.13 -3.60 -17.70
C GLN A 342 7.24 -2.18 -18.29
N VAL A 343 8.45 -1.72 -18.64
CA VAL A 343 8.66 -0.44 -19.33
C VAL A 343 7.99 -0.45 -20.70
N GLN A 344 8.07 -1.55 -21.44
CA GLN A 344 7.40 -1.66 -22.73
C GLN A 344 5.88 -1.51 -22.57
N ALA A 345 5.27 -2.19 -21.61
CA ALA A 345 3.84 -2.07 -21.30
C ALA A 345 3.44 -0.60 -21.05
N MET A 346 4.16 0.09 -20.16
CA MET A 346 3.90 1.50 -19.85
C MET A 346 4.09 2.42 -21.07
N SER A 347 5.05 2.11 -21.95
CA SER A 347 5.28 2.89 -23.19
C SER A 347 4.13 2.79 -24.19
N GLU A 348 3.26 1.80 -24.06
CA GLU A 348 2.12 1.58 -24.98
C GLU A 348 0.86 2.36 -24.57
N VAL A 349 0.86 2.95 -23.37
CA VAL A 349 -0.26 3.75 -22.84
C VAL A 349 -0.50 4.97 -23.74
N ASP A 350 -1.64 4.96 -24.42
CA ASP A 350 -1.98 6.00 -25.38
C ASP A 350 -2.17 7.36 -24.69
N GLY A 351 -1.45 8.36 -25.18
CA GLY A 351 -1.49 9.72 -24.64
C GLY A 351 -0.74 9.92 -23.32
N ALA A 352 -0.06 8.91 -22.78
CA ALA A 352 0.86 9.11 -21.67
C ALA A 352 2.02 10.00 -22.10
N THR A 353 2.33 10.98 -21.28
CA THR A 353 3.27 12.07 -21.61
C THR A 353 4.28 12.33 -20.51
N MET A 354 4.13 11.66 -19.36
CA MET A 354 5.08 11.63 -18.27
C MET A 354 4.82 10.40 -17.40
N GLN A 355 5.89 9.91 -16.76
CA GLN A 355 5.83 8.92 -15.69
C GLN A 355 6.54 9.40 -14.44
N ILE A 356 6.01 8.98 -13.29
CA ILE A 356 6.65 9.15 -11.99
C ILE A 356 6.62 7.85 -11.19
N ALA A 357 7.78 7.43 -10.69
CA ALA A 357 7.93 6.20 -9.92
C ALA A 357 8.06 6.51 -8.43
N THR A 358 7.20 5.95 -7.57
CA THR A 358 7.15 6.29 -6.13
C THR A 358 8.11 5.47 -5.26
N GLY A 359 9.36 5.32 -5.70
CA GLY A 359 10.45 4.73 -4.92
C GLY A 359 10.68 3.24 -5.17
N ASP A 360 11.69 2.73 -4.46
CA ASP A 360 12.24 1.37 -4.57
C ASP A 360 12.53 1.00 -6.04
N LEU A 361 13.24 1.91 -6.72
CA LEU A 361 13.63 1.76 -8.12
C LEU A 361 14.57 0.56 -8.30
N THR A 362 15.43 0.35 -7.32
CA THR A 362 16.47 -0.66 -7.27
C THR A 362 16.51 -1.33 -5.89
N VAL A 363 17.23 -2.45 -5.79
CA VAL A 363 17.52 -3.10 -4.50
C VAL A 363 19.01 -3.02 -4.19
N THR A 364 19.41 -1.99 -3.45
CA THR A 364 20.82 -1.64 -3.19
C THR A 364 21.23 -1.76 -1.73
N ASP A 365 20.26 -1.65 -0.82
CA ASP A 365 20.44 -1.78 0.64
C ASP A 365 20.99 -3.15 1.04
N TYR A 366 20.56 -4.21 0.34
CA TYR A 366 21.04 -5.58 0.54
C TYR A 366 22.23 -5.97 -0.36
N ALA A 367 22.64 -5.11 -1.29
CA ALA A 367 23.66 -5.44 -2.26
C ALA A 367 25.08 -5.07 -1.78
N ASP A 368 26.07 -5.91 -2.08
CA ASP A 368 27.48 -5.56 -1.92
C ASP A 368 27.93 -4.49 -2.92
N GLU A 369 28.98 -3.75 -2.58
CA GLU A 369 29.64 -2.76 -3.44
C GLU A 369 30.60 -3.48 -4.42
N PRO A 370 30.10 -4.00 -5.56
CA PRO A 370 29.81 -3.18 -6.74
C PRO A 370 28.43 -3.45 -7.38
N ARG A 371 27.64 -4.37 -6.82
CA ARG A 371 26.32 -4.73 -7.31
C ARG A 371 25.32 -3.58 -7.22
N ARG A 372 25.50 -2.67 -6.25
CA ARG A 372 24.71 -1.43 -6.10
C ARG A 372 24.70 -0.58 -7.37
N GLN A 373 25.89 -0.25 -7.89
CA GLN A 373 26.00 0.51 -9.15
C GLN A 373 25.35 -0.23 -10.30
N ALA A 374 25.63 -1.53 -10.42
CA ALA A 374 25.10 -2.34 -11.49
C ALA A 374 23.55 -2.49 -11.42
N ALA A 375 22.92 -2.38 -10.24
CA ALA A 375 21.46 -2.32 -10.14
C ALA A 375 20.89 -1.06 -10.83
N TYR A 376 21.50 0.11 -10.60
CA TYR A 376 21.14 1.35 -11.29
C TYR A 376 21.45 1.31 -12.80
N ASP A 377 22.51 0.61 -13.20
CA ASP A 377 22.84 0.40 -14.60
C ASP A 377 21.74 -0.45 -15.29
N LEU A 378 21.32 -1.56 -14.67
CA LEU A 378 20.22 -2.42 -15.16
C LEU A 378 18.88 -1.66 -15.21
N PHE A 379 18.60 -0.84 -14.19
CA PHE A 379 17.39 -0.01 -14.15
C PHE A 379 17.35 0.98 -15.33
N SER A 380 18.47 1.68 -15.56
CA SER A 380 18.59 2.65 -16.65
C SER A 380 18.57 1.96 -18.03
N GLU A 381 19.17 0.77 -18.13
CA GLU A 381 19.14 -0.06 -19.33
C GLU A 381 17.72 -0.51 -19.67
N GLY A 382 16.93 -0.98 -18.70
CA GLY A 382 15.54 -1.37 -18.95
C GLY A 382 14.64 -0.22 -19.39
N LEU A 383 14.85 0.99 -18.85
CA LEU A 383 14.16 2.21 -19.34
C LEU A 383 14.46 2.48 -20.82
N GLU A 384 15.74 2.36 -21.21
CA GLU A 384 16.20 2.58 -22.59
C GLU A 384 15.70 1.49 -23.54
N GLU A 385 15.89 0.21 -23.18
CA GLU A 385 15.52 -0.95 -23.98
C GLU A 385 14.01 -1.11 -24.13
N GLY A 386 13.25 -0.82 -23.06
CA GLY A 386 11.79 -0.80 -23.06
C GLY A 386 11.20 0.40 -23.82
N ARG A 387 12.04 1.36 -24.21
CA ARG A 387 11.68 2.54 -25.02
C ARG A 387 10.55 3.38 -24.43
N LEU A 388 10.70 3.75 -23.15
CA LEU A 388 9.65 4.45 -22.42
C LEU A 388 9.00 5.62 -23.18
N GLY A 389 9.81 6.45 -23.85
CA GLY A 389 9.32 7.43 -24.83
C GLY A 389 8.77 8.73 -24.23
N HIS A 390 8.69 8.86 -22.91
CA HIS A 390 8.29 10.07 -22.20
C HIS A 390 9.13 10.27 -20.92
N PRO A 391 9.17 11.49 -20.35
CA PRO A 391 9.93 11.80 -19.13
C PRO A 391 9.65 10.83 -17.97
N PHE A 392 10.70 10.38 -17.28
CA PHE A 392 10.62 9.54 -16.08
C PHE A 392 11.14 10.30 -14.85
N TYR A 393 10.27 10.54 -13.88
CA TYR A 393 10.61 11.22 -12.63
C TYR A 393 10.74 10.22 -11.48
N PRO A 394 11.88 10.17 -10.80
CA PRO A 394 12.11 9.23 -9.72
C PRO A 394 11.72 9.82 -8.35
N VAL A 395 11.15 8.99 -7.48
CA VAL A 395 11.12 9.18 -6.03
C VAL A 395 12.10 8.18 -5.42
N MET A 396 12.65 8.48 -4.26
CA MET A 396 13.58 7.61 -3.54
C MET A 396 12.82 6.71 -2.56
N GLY A 397 13.06 5.40 -2.62
CA GLY A 397 12.59 4.47 -1.59
C GLY A 397 13.70 3.94 -0.68
N ASN A 398 13.31 3.13 0.31
CA ASN A 398 14.25 2.59 1.28
C ASN A 398 15.20 1.52 0.72
N HIS A 399 14.86 0.87 -0.41
CA HIS A 399 15.74 -0.06 -1.10
C HIS A 399 16.74 0.63 -2.04
N ASP A 400 16.52 1.91 -2.35
CA ASP A 400 17.42 2.75 -3.15
C ASP A 400 18.62 3.27 -2.34
N VAL A 401 18.67 3.00 -1.03
CA VAL A 401 19.74 3.43 -0.13
C VAL A 401 20.95 2.50 -0.22
N GLY A 402 22.13 3.11 -0.17
CA GLY A 402 23.40 2.40 -0.18
C GLY A 402 24.53 3.41 -0.36
N GLY A 403 25.53 3.35 0.52
CA GLY A 403 26.72 4.18 0.44
C GLY A 403 27.92 3.48 -0.19
N THR A 404 29.00 4.22 -0.38
CA THR A 404 30.33 3.66 -0.69
C THR A 404 30.97 3.04 0.56
N ALA A 405 32.07 2.30 0.41
CA ALA A 405 32.85 1.78 1.55
C ALA A 405 33.29 2.86 2.55
N THR A 406 33.30 4.13 2.13
CA THR A 406 33.70 5.30 2.92
C THR A 406 32.53 6.15 3.41
N SER A 407 31.32 5.88 2.92
CA SER A 407 30.11 6.61 3.29
C SER A 407 29.72 6.38 4.75
N GLN A 408 29.23 7.43 5.42
CA GLN A 408 28.73 7.37 6.80
C GLN A 408 27.47 8.24 6.96
N GLY A 409 26.55 7.79 7.80
CA GLY A 409 25.31 8.50 8.11
C GLY A 409 24.38 8.71 6.91
N TYR A 410 23.36 9.55 7.09
CA TYR A 410 22.34 9.84 6.07
C TYR A 410 22.95 10.25 4.73
N ALA A 411 23.86 11.23 4.73
CA ALA A 411 24.47 11.74 3.50
C ALA A 411 25.19 10.64 2.71
N GLY A 412 25.88 9.71 3.39
CA GLY A 412 26.52 8.58 2.75
C GLY A 412 25.53 7.53 2.22
N SER A 413 24.45 7.25 2.95
CA SER A 413 23.43 6.28 2.52
C SER A 413 22.74 6.66 1.20
N MET A 414 22.69 7.94 0.85
CA MET A 414 22.02 8.40 -0.39
C MET A 414 22.97 8.45 -1.61
N GLU A 415 24.23 8.06 -1.46
CA GLU A 415 25.28 8.36 -2.44
C GLU A 415 25.02 7.73 -3.81
N TYR A 416 24.68 6.43 -3.87
CA TYR A 416 24.42 5.78 -5.15
C TYR A 416 23.18 6.34 -5.86
N TYR A 417 22.15 6.75 -5.13
CA TYR A 417 20.98 7.41 -5.71
C TYR A 417 21.33 8.76 -6.32
N ARG A 418 21.98 9.66 -5.56
CA ARG A 418 22.40 11.00 -6.04
C ARG A 418 23.34 10.90 -7.24
N ARG A 419 24.21 9.89 -7.23
CA ARG A 419 25.14 9.62 -8.32
C ARG A 419 24.40 9.22 -9.61
N ASN A 420 23.27 8.55 -9.56
CA ASN A 420 22.71 7.91 -10.74
C ASN A 420 21.40 8.54 -11.21
N ILE A 421 20.54 8.97 -10.30
CA ILE A 421 19.11 9.15 -10.56
C ILE A 421 18.63 10.59 -10.36
N ALA A 422 18.72 11.14 -9.14
CA ALA A 422 18.16 12.46 -8.81
C ALA A 422 18.63 12.98 -7.44
N PRO A 423 18.37 14.26 -7.11
CA PRO A 423 18.28 14.69 -5.70
C PRO A 423 17.21 13.91 -4.95
N GLU A 424 17.46 13.64 -3.67
CA GLU A 424 16.54 12.93 -2.77
C GLU A 424 15.20 13.65 -2.56
N TRP A 425 15.16 14.98 -2.71
CA TRP A 425 13.94 15.78 -2.76
C TRP A 425 14.09 16.91 -3.78
N TYR A 426 13.01 17.20 -4.51
CA TYR A 426 12.99 18.24 -5.55
C TYR A 426 11.55 18.63 -5.91
N SER A 427 11.39 19.65 -6.74
CA SER A 427 10.07 20.13 -7.18
C SER A 427 10.13 20.64 -8.63
N PHE A 428 8.97 20.70 -9.28
CA PHE A 428 8.81 21.31 -10.60
C PHE A 428 7.35 21.76 -10.81
N ASP A 429 7.15 22.70 -11.73
CA ASP A 429 5.83 23.13 -12.16
C ASP A 429 5.43 22.40 -13.44
N ARG A 430 4.20 21.87 -13.47
CA ARG A 430 3.62 21.21 -14.66
C ARG A 430 2.10 21.34 -14.64
N ASN A 431 1.52 21.67 -15.78
CA ASN A 431 0.07 21.82 -16.00
C ASN A 431 -0.60 22.82 -15.06
N GLY A 432 0.10 23.91 -14.75
CA GLY A 432 -0.36 24.90 -13.77
C GLY A 432 -0.35 24.42 -12.31
N ARG A 433 0.16 23.22 -12.04
CA ARG A 433 0.31 22.62 -10.71
C ARG A 433 1.76 22.68 -10.25
N HIS A 434 1.95 22.56 -8.94
CA HIS A 434 3.26 22.43 -8.34
C HIS A 434 3.44 21.00 -7.82
N ILE A 435 4.48 20.31 -8.30
CA ILE A 435 4.78 18.93 -7.96
C ILE A 435 5.96 18.94 -6.99
N VAL A 436 5.81 18.24 -5.87
CA VAL A 436 6.81 18.12 -4.82
C VAL A 436 7.16 16.64 -4.64
N VAL A 437 8.44 16.32 -4.72
CA VAL A 437 8.99 14.99 -4.43
C VAL A 437 9.77 15.05 -3.12
N LEU A 438 9.41 14.18 -2.18
CA LEU A 438 9.96 14.13 -0.82
C LEU A 438 10.70 12.81 -0.57
N GLU A 439 11.72 12.89 0.28
CA GLU A 439 12.35 11.74 0.93
C GLU A 439 11.70 11.54 2.30
N ASP A 440 11.31 10.30 2.62
CA ASP A 440 10.54 9.99 3.81
C ASP A 440 10.87 8.63 4.46
N ASN A 441 12.03 8.06 4.15
CA ASN A 441 12.49 6.79 4.72
C ASN A 441 13.10 6.96 6.12
N TYR A 442 13.51 8.18 6.49
CA TYR A 442 14.09 8.54 7.80
C TYR A 442 13.19 9.51 8.59
N ASP A 443 13.38 9.60 9.91
CA ASP A 443 12.59 10.52 10.74
C ASP A 443 12.96 12.01 10.55
N ALA A 444 12.13 12.93 11.06
CA ALA A 444 12.33 14.37 10.88
C ALA A 444 13.58 14.95 11.57
N SER A 445 14.23 14.23 12.47
CA SER A 445 15.52 14.68 13.00
C SER A 445 16.61 14.63 11.91
N GLY A 446 16.51 13.67 10.98
CA GLY A 446 17.30 13.60 9.75
C GLY A 446 16.81 14.51 8.62
N LEU A 447 15.51 14.81 8.55
CA LEU A 447 14.88 15.57 7.45
C LEU A 447 14.66 17.06 7.71
N LYS A 448 15.27 17.64 8.75
CA LYS A 448 15.22 19.08 8.98
C LYS A 448 15.65 19.90 7.74
N PRO A 449 16.73 19.55 7.00
CA PRO A 449 17.10 20.26 5.77
C PRO A 449 16.00 20.23 4.71
N GLN A 450 15.35 19.07 4.52
CA GLN A 450 14.21 18.94 3.60
C GLN A 450 13.06 19.84 4.02
N LEU A 451 12.69 19.87 5.30
CA LEU A 451 11.60 20.73 5.79
C LEU A 451 11.90 22.23 5.57
N GLU A 452 13.15 22.65 5.79
CA GLU A 452 13.57 24.03 5.51
C GLU A 452 13.55 24.35 4.02
N TRP A 453 13.93 23.40 3.17
CA TRP A 453 13.81 23.50 1.72
C TRP A 453 12.34 23.61 1.29
N LEU A 454 11.48 22.70 1.75
CA LEU A 454 10.06 22.61 1.40
C LEU A 454 9.31 23.91 1.73
N ARG A 455 9.56 24.48 2.91
CA ARG A 455 9.03 25.79 3.31
C ARG A 455 9.32 26.89 2.29
N ARG A 456 10.55 26.91 1.77
CA ARG A 456 10.98 27.93 0.80
C ARG A 456 10.39 27.64 -0.58
N ASP A 457 10.38 26.38 -0.97
CA ASP A 457 9.84 25.91 -2.24
C ASP A 457 8.34 26.23 -2.37
N LEU A 458 7.52 25.79 -1.41
CA LEU A 458 6.07 26.04 -1.39
C LEU A 458 5.75 27.55 -1.35
N ALA A 459 6.49 28.33 -0.56
CA ALA A 459 6.30 29.78 -0.50
C ALA A 459 6.60 30.49 -1.84
N ARG A 460 7.50 29.94 -2.66
CA ARG A 460 7.88 30.46 -3.98
C ARG A 460 6.93 29.99 -5.08
N HIS A 461 6.57 28.72 -5.08
CA HIS A 461 5.98 28.06 -6.25
C HIS A 461 4.55 27.56 -6.05
N ALA A 462 4.12 27.22 -4.83
CA ALA A 462 2.81 26.62 -4.57
C ALA A 462 1.68 27.65 -4.36
N VAL A 463 2.01 28.92 -4.07
CA VAL A 463 0.99 29.94 -3.78
C VAL A 463 0.04 30.11 -4.96
N GLY A 464 -1.17 29.59 -4.78
CA GLY A 464 -2.23 29.69 -5.76
C GLY A 464 -2.19 28.66 -6.89
N LYS A 465 -1.42 27.58 -6.71
CA LYS A 465 -1.48 26.38 -7.52
C LYS A 465 -1.99 25.22 -6.67
N GLN A 466 -2.52 24.20 -7.34
CA GLN A 466 -2.73 22.89 -6.73
C GLN A 466 -1.37 22.23 -6.49
N VAL A 467 -1.23 21.52 -5.38
CA VAL A 467 -0.01 20.81 -4.99
C VAL A 467 -0.22 19.30 -5.11
N LEU A 468 0.70 18.63 -5.80
CA LEU A 468 0.78 17.18 -5.89
C LEU A 468 2.05 16.72 -5.18
N VAL A 469 1.93 15.82 -4.21
CA VAL A 469 3.04 15.35 -3.39
C VAL A 469 3.34 13.90 -3.75
N PHE A 470 4.61 13.59 -3.95
CA PHE A 470 5.10 12.23 -4.15
C PHE A 470 6.15 11.91 -3.09
N ALA A 471 5.97 10.78 -2.42
CA ALA A 471 6.89 10.23 -1.43
C ALA A 471 6.92 8.72 -1.62
N HIS A 472 7.86 8.01 -1.01
CA HIS A 472 7.86 6.55 -1.14
C HIS A 472 6.89 5.91 -0.14
N ARG A 473 6.93 6.35 1.12
CA ARG A 473 6.00 5.88 2.14
C ARG A 473 4.77 6.78 2.22
N SER A 474 3.67 6.17 2.65
CA SER A 474 2.45 6.92 2.96
C SER A 474 2.70 7.83 4.16
N LEU A 475 2.40 9.13 4.04
CA LEU A 475 2.58 10.09 5.15
C LEU A 475 1.54 9.94 6.28
N PHE A 476 0.46 9.19 6.03
CA PHE A 476 -0.75 9.20 6.87
C PHE A 476 -1.06 7.85 7.52
N THR A 477 -0.25 6.83 7.27
CA THR A 477 -0.42 5.48 7.82
C THR A 477 0.50 5.22 9.01
N GLN A 478 0.16 4.20 9.81
CA GLN A 478 1.00 3.76 10.95
C GLN A 478 2.33 3.17 10.49
N TRP A 479 2.41 2.77 9.21
CA TRP A 479 3.58 2.18 8.56
C TRP A 479 4.40 3.22 7.79
N GLY A 480 3.87 4.44 7.67
CA GLY A 480 4.61 5.59 7.22
C GLY A 480 5.67 6.05 8.22
N PRO A 481 6.34 7.17 7.93
CA PRO A 481 7.33 7.80 8.82
C PRO A 481 6.75 8.34 10.14
N GLY A 482 5.45 8.14 10.39
CA GLY A 482 4.81 8.33 11.69
C GLY A 482 4.75 9.78 12.17
N ALA A 483 4.89 9.99 13.49
CA ALA A 483 4.87 11.33 14.08
C ALA A 483 6.04 12.21 13.61
N GLY A 484 7.14 11.58 13.17
CA GLY A 484 8.32 12.27 12.63
C GLY A 484 7.95 13.24 11.52
N MET A 485 7.09 12.86 10.57
CA MET A 485 6.72 13.73 9.45
C MET A 485 5.63 14.76 9.74
N GLN A 486 5.14 14.87 10.98
CA GLN A 486 4.09 15.84 11.32
C GLN A 486 4.47 17.29 10.94
N PRO A 487 5.70 17.79 11.17
CA PRO A 487 6.06 19.14 10.75
C PRO A 487 6.00 19.37 9.23
N THR A 488 6.26 18.33 8.43
CA THR A 488 6.12 18.35 6.97
C THR A 488 4.64 18.39 6.57
N ILE A 489 3.81 17.57 7.21
CA ILE A 489 2.37 17.53 7.00
C ILE A 489 1.72 18.85 7.38
N ASP A 490 2.13 19.45 8.52
CA ASP A 490 1.66 20.75 8.98
C ASP A 490 1.99 21.87 7.97
N GLU A 491 3.17 21.80 7.34
CA GLU A 491 3.54 22.74 6.29
C GLU A 491 2.67 22.56 5.04
N LEU A 492 2.50 21.30 4.58
CA LEU A 492 1.66 20.96 3.44
C LEU A 492 0.19 21.36 3.63
N ALA A 493 -0.33 21.24 4.86
CA ALA A 493 -1.69 21.64 5.22
C ALA A 493 -1.97 23.14 4.97
N GLY A 494 -0.94 23.97 4.84
CA GLY A 494 -1.06 25.39 4.50
C GLY A 494 -1.40 25.67 3.02
N TYR A 495 -1.38 24.65 2.15
CA TYR A 495 -1.50 24.79 0.69
C TYR A 495 -2.62 23.91 0.09
N ASP A 496 -2.95 24.11 -1.19
CA ASP A 496 -4.01 23.36 -1.89
C ASP A 496 -3.53 21.96 -2.34
N VAL A 497 -3.22 21.09 -1.38
CA VAL A 497 -2.78 19.71 -1.67
C VAL A 497 -3.97 18.88 -2.19
N ARG A 498 -3.84 18.35 -3.41
CA ARG A 498 -4.89 17.54 -4.07
C ARG A 498 -4.57 16.07 -4.14
N MET A 499 -3.30 15.71 -4.06
CA MET A 499 -2.85 14.33 -4.17
C MET A 499 -1.59 14.12 -3.33
N VAL A 500 -1.53 12.97 -2.66
CA VAL A 500 -0.30 12.38 -2.13
C VAL A 500 -0.15 11.00 -2.75
N ALA A 501 0.99 10.70 -3.37
CA ALA A 501 1.25 9.42 -4.03
C ALA A 501 2.42 8.70 -3.34
N ALA A 502 2.25 7.39 -3.11
CA ALA A 502 3.20 6.50 -2.43
C ALA A 502 3.22 5.09 -3.06
N GLY A 503 4.21 4.27 -2.68
CA GLY A 503 4.38 2.88 -3.16
C GLY A 503 4.65 1.84 -2.06
N HIS A 504 5.26 2.26 -0.94
CA HIS A 504 5.84 1.36 0.08
C HIS A 504 4.90 0.28 0.65
N ASN A 505 3.58 0.52 0.66
CA ASN A 505 2.67 -0.46 1.24
C ASN A 505 2.40 -1.65 0.30
N GLN A 506 2.80 -1.59 -0.98
CA GLN A 506 2.59 -2.66 -1.97
C GLN A 506 1.10 -3.05 -2.10
N GLN A 507 0.24 -2.04 -2.05
CA GLN A 507 -1.21 -2.17 -2.21
C GLN A 507 -1.67 -1.25 -3.34
N ALA A 508 -2.57 -1.75 -4.18
CA ALA A 508 -3.32 -0.91 -5.11
C ALA A 508 -4.46 -0.21 -4.36
N GLU A 509 -4.41 1.09 -4.12
CA GLU A 509 -5.48 1.76 -3.36
C GLU A 509 -5.58 3.27 -3.61
N PHE A 510 -6.80 3.78 -3.43
CA PHE A 510 -7.10 5.21 -3.32
C PHE A 510 -7.78 5.47 -1.98
N ARG A 511 -7.20 6.35 -1.16
CA ARG A 511 -7.69 6.69 0.18
C ARG A 511 -8.03 8.17 0.30
N ARG A 512 -9.16 8.49 0.92
CA ARG A 512 -9.53 9.89 1.22
C ARG A 512 -8.99 10.34 2.56
N GLY A 513 -8.84 11.65 2.68
CA GLY A 513 -8.76 12.30 3.98
C GLY A 513 -7.34 12.53 4.52
N ALA A 514 -6.31 12.45 3.67
CA ALA A 514 -4.99 13.01 3.98
C ALA A 514 -5.10 14.52 4.29
N PHE A 515 -5.90 15.23 3.48
CA PHE A 515 -6.40 16.58 3.68
C PHE A 515 -7.86 16.64 3.22
N GLU A 516 -8.59 17.71 3.53
CA GLU A 516 -10.05 17.84 3.27
C GLU A 516 -10.46 17.50 1.82
N ARG A 517 -9.58 17.80 0.84
CA ARG A 517 -9.87 17.63 -0.60
C ARG A 517 -8.85 16.76 -1.33
N SER A 518 -7.97 16.09 -0.59
CA SER A 518 -6.91 15.29 -1.20
C SER A 518 -7.28 13.81 -1.25
N VAL A 519 -6.70 13.13 -2.23
CA VAL A 519 -6.63 11.68 -2.27
C VAL A 519 -5.20 11.24 -2.05
N GLU A 520 -5.02 10.21 -1.23
CA GLU A 520 -3.79 9.45 -1.17
C GLU A 520 -3.91 8.28 -2.16
N ILE A 521 -2.90 8.11 -3.01
CA ILE A 521 -2.84 7.06 -4.02
C ILE A 521 -1.64 6.19 -3.68
N ASN A 522 -1.89 4.91 -3.51
CA ASN A 522 -0.84 3.91 -3.38
C ASN A 522 -0.90 2.99 -4.59
N ASN A 523 0.26 2.58 -5.06
CA ASN A 523 0.38 1.68 -6.18
C ASN A 523 1.35 0.55 -5.80
N GLN A 524 1.17 -0.61 -6.42
CA GLN A 524 2.02 -1.75 -6.17
C GLN A 524 3.14 -1.81 -7.21
N GLY A 525 4.25 -2.46 -6.87
CA GLY A 525 5.32 -2.70 -7.83
C GLY A 525 5.38 -4.14 -8.29
N THR A 526 6.57 -4.72 -8.12
CA THR A 526 6.91 -6.07 -8.58
C THR A 526 6.18 -7.20 -7.83
N TYR A 527 5.56 -6.93 -6.67
CA TYR A 527 4.70 -7.88 -5.96
C TYR A 527 3.64 -7.17 -5.12
N GLY A 528 2.54 -7.86 -4.81
CA GLY A 528 1.41 -7.32 -4.04
C GLY A 528 1.18 -8.05 -2.75
N ILE A 529 0.92 -7.32 -1.66
CA ILE A 529 0.57 -7.94 -0.36
C ILE A 529 -0.93 -8.22 -0.21
N ASP A 530 -1.71 -7.71 -1.14
CA ASP A 530 -3.16 -7.78 -1.15
C ASP A 530 -3.73 -8.82 -2.10
N GLY A 531 -2.87 -9.60 -2.76
CA GLY A 531 -3.29 -10.65 -3.69
C GLY A 531 -3.62 -10.15 -5.10
N THR A 532 -3.33 -8.89 -5.42
CA THR A 532 -3.41 -8.36 -6.79
C THR A 532 -2.14 -8.64 -7.60
N ARG A 533 -2.23 -8.55 -8.93
CA ARG A 533 -1.07 -8.68 -9.84
C ARG A 533 -0.19 -7.43 -9.79
N PRO A 534 1.13 -7.54 -10.09
CA PRO A 534 2.00 -6.38 -10.31
C PRO A 534 1.35 -5.35 -11.23
N ASP A 535 1.43 -4.07 -10.85
CA ASP A 535 0.58 -3.03 -11.44
C ASP A 535 1.25 -1.67 -11.65
N TYR A 536 0.54 -0.81 -12.38
CA TYR A 536 0.77 0.61 -12.46
C TYR A 536 -0.58 1.34 -12.63
N LYS A 537 -0.58 2.66 -12.43
CA LYS A 537 -1.77 3.50 -12.56
C LYS A 537 -1.62 4.50 -13.69
N VAL A 538 -2.69 4.64 -14.47
CA VAL A 538 -2.87 5.76 -15.39
C VAL A 538 -3.71 6.81 -14.68
N LEU A 539 -3.10 7.92 -14.28
CA LEU A 539 -3.74 8.97 -13.49
C LEU A 539 -4.63 9.87 -14.36
N ASP A 540 -5.83 10.17 -13.86
CA ASP A 540 -6.82 11.07 -14.45
C ASP A 540 -7.07 12.26 -13.52
N PHE A 541 -6.69 13.44 -14.01
CA PHE A 541 -6.83 14.72 -13.31
C PHE A 541 -8.04 15.54 -13.75
N SER A 542 -8.90 15.00 -14.63
CA SER A 542 -10.07 15.73 -15.15
C SER A 542 -11.08 16.13 -14.08
N GLY A 543 -11.05 15.46 -12.92
CA GLY A 543 -11.86 15.78 -11.76
C GLY A 543 -11.32 16.89 -10.84
N ILE A 544 -10.12 17.41 -11.08
CA ILE A 544 -9.50 18.45 -10.23
C ILE A 544 -9.10 19.70 -11.05
N THR A 545 -9.96 20.17 -11.92
CA THR A 545 -9.65 21.32 -12.79
C THR A 545 -9.83 22.65 -12.06
N ASP A 546 -8.90 23.58 -12.25
CA ASP A 546 -9.10 24.98 -11.87
C ASP A 546 -10.09 25.64 -12.86
N ASP A 547 -11.38 25.27 -12.82
CA ASP A 547 -12.41 25.87 -13.66
C ASP A 547 -12.46 27.39 -13.38
N PRO A 548 -12.11 28.25 -14.35
CA PRO A 548 -12.13 29.70 -14.13
C PRO A 548 -13.54 30.27 -13.88
N ARG A 549 -14.60 29.46 -14.04
CA ARG A 549 -16.00 29.82 -13.73
C ARG A 549 -16.41 29.46 -12.30
N THR A 550 -15.74 28.51 -11.65
CA THR A 550 -15.90 28.26 -10.21
C THR A 550 -14.98 29.22 -9.47
N ARG A 551 -15.28 29.57 -8.22
CA ARG A 551 -14.28 30.36 -7.49
C ARG A 551 -13.06 29.49 -7.27
N ARG A 552 -11.88 30.13 -7.26
CA ARG A 552 -10.64 29.46 -6.91
C ARG A 552 -10.84 28.62 -5.65
N ASN A 553 -10.48 27.34 -5.72
CA ASN A 553 -10.59 26.35 -4.63
C ASN A 553 -12.02 25.86 -4.30
N GLU A 554 -13.02 26.02 -5.18
CA GLU A 554 -14.37 25.43 -5.01
C GLU A 554 -14.55 24.07 -5.72
N ASP A 555 -13.55 23.56 -6.45
CA ASP A 555 -13.61 22.20 -7.04
C ASP A 555 -13.53 21.12 -5.94
N THR A 556 -14.56 20.25 -5.91
CA THR A 556 -14.75 19.15 -4.95
C THR A 556 -14.37 17.78 -5.51
N GLY A 557 -13.96 17.68 -6.78
CA GLY A 557 -13.57 16.38 -7.33
C GLY A 557 -12.22 15.89 -6.80
N HIS A 558 -11.89 14.65 -7.14
CA HIS A 558 -10.67 13.96 -6.70
C HIS A 558 -9.89 13.47 -7.92
N VAL A 559 -8.58 13.29 -7.75
CA VAL A 559 -7.77 12.54 -8.72
C VAL A 559 -8.26 11.09 -8.72
N THR A 560 -8.40 10.53 -9.90
CA THR A 560 -8.74 9.12 -10.10
C THR A 560 -7.76 8.51 -11.09
N GLY A 561 -7.97 7.28 -11.52
CA GLY A 561 -7.14 6.67 -12.53
C GLY A 561 -7.70 5.37 -13.06
N VAL A 562 -6.86 4.66 -13.78
CA VAL A 562 -7.09 3.30 -14.25
C VAL A 562 -5.95 2.44 -13.74
N HIS A 563 -6.28 1.45 -12.94
CA HIS A 563 -5.37 0.40 -12.49
C HIS A 563 -5.10 -0.58 -13.65
N ARG A 564 -3.82 -0.81 -13.92
CA ARG A 564 -3.31 -1.64 -15.01
C ARG A 564 -2.33 -2.65 -14.46
N GLN A 565 -2.43 -3.89 -14.92
CA GLN A 565 -1.60 -4.97 -14.44
C GLN A 565 -0.56 -5.32 -15.52
N PHE A 566 0.71 -5.45 -15.13
CA PHE A 566 1.81 -5.81 -16.04
C PHE A 566 1.71 -7.23 -16.58
N ASP A 567 1.02 -8.08 -15.84
CA ASP A 567 1.04 -9.51 -16.02
C ASP A 567 -0.28 -10.03 -16.62
N ILE A 568 -0.87 -9.27 -17.55
CA ILE A 568 -2.07 -9.68 -18.28
C ILE A 568 -1.69 -9.95 -19.73
N ASP A 569 -2.08 -11.13 -20.22
CA ASP A 569 -1.88 -11.51 -21.62
C ASP A 569 -2.73 -10.61 -22.55
N ASP A 570 -2.15 -10.19 -23.68
CA ASP A 570 -2.79 -9.35 -24.70
C ASP A 570 -4.01 -10.05 -25.36
N ASP A 571 -5.20 -9.96 -24.77
CA ASP A 571 -6.35 -10.70 -25.28
C ASP A 571 -7.69 -9.94 -25.29
N SER A 572 -8.61 -10.47 -26.12
CA SER A 572 -10.01 -10.18 -26.10
C SER A 572 -10.86 -11.45 -26.17
N ALA A 573 -11.87 -11.54 -25.29
CA ALA A 573 -12.80 -12.66 -25.22
C ALA A 573 -14.24 -12.22 -25.53
N LEU A 574 -14.96 -13.06 -26.30
CA LEU A 574 -16.42 -13.00 -26.36
C LEU A 574 -16.99 -13.90 -25.27
N VAL A 575 -17.27 -13.32 -24.11
CA VAL A 575 -17.79 -14.02 -22.93
C VAL A 575 -19.22 -14.48 -23.16
N SER A 576 -20.04 -13.62 -23.78
CA SER A 576 -21.40 -13.99 -24.19
C SER A 576 -21.75 -13.43 -25.57
N PRO A 577 -22.46 -14.19 -26.44
CA PRO A 577 -22.90 -15.57 -26.25
C PRO A 577 -21.72 -16.55 -26.20
N ALA A 578 -21.69 -17.40 -25.17
CA ALA A 578 -20.67 -18.41 -24.99
C ALA A 578 -20.87 -19.59 -25.99
N PRO A 579 -19.82 -20.38 -26.28
CA PRO A 579 -19.96 -21.59 -27.09
C PRO A 579 -21.04 -22.54 -26.53
N HIS A 580 -21.90 -23.01 -27.42
CA HIS A 580 -23.05 -23.89 -27.18
C HIS A 580 -24.12 -23.31 -26.25
N SER A 581 -24.10 -22.00 -25.98
CA SER A 581 -25.11 -21.39 -25.11
C SER A 581 -26.50 -21.35 -25.73
N VAL A 582 -27.54 -21.43 -24.89
CA VAL A 582 -28.94 -21.41 -25.33
C VAL A 582 -29.68 -20.21 -24.75
N HIS A 583 -30.37 -19.46 -25.61
CA HIS A 583 -30.98 -18.18 -25.26
C HIS A 583 -32.42 -18.05 -25.76
N GLY A 584 -33.24 -17.32 -25.01
CA GLY A 584 -34.64 -17.10 -25.37
C GLY A 584 -34.82 -16.00 -26.42
N ALA A 585 -35.61 -16.26 -27.46
CA ALA A 585 -35.84 -15.31 -28.56
C ALA A 585 -36.43 -13.95 -28.12
N THR A 586 -37.17 -13.89 -26.99
CA THR A 586 -37.80 -12.65 -26.50
C THR A 586 -37.02 -11.95 -25.39
N ALA A 587 -36.34 -12.69 -24.52
CA ALA A 587 -35.48 -12.12 -23.48
C ALA A 587 -34.30 -11.33 -24.09
N GLY A 588 -33.81 -11.77 -25.26
CA GLY A 588 -32.60 -11.25 -25.88
C GLY A 588 -31.37 -12.04 -25.45
N VAL A 589 -30.32 -11.99 -26.26
CA VAL A 589 -29.05 -12.67 -25.98
C VAL A 589 -28.10 -11.65 -25.35
N PRO A 590 -27.65 -11.82 -24.10
CA PRO A 590 -26.66 -10.94 -23.51
C PRO A 590 -25.36 -11.02 -24.30
N VAL A 591 -24.73 -9.87 -24.54
CA VAL A 591 -23.45 -9.75 -25.22
C VAL A 591 -22.46 -9.15 -24.26
N GLU A 592 -21.43 -9.90 -23.95
CA GLU A 592 -20.34 -9.45 -23.08
C GLU A 592 -19.02 -9.68 -23.81
N VAL A 593 -18.27 -8.60 -23.98
CA VAL A 593 -16.93 -8.61 -24.56
C VAL A 593 -15.96 -8.11 -23.50
N TYR A 594 -14.89 -8.88 -23.31
CA TYR A 594 -13.74 -8.53 -22.49
C TYR A 594 -12.56 -8.22 -23.40
N ALA A 595 -11.74 -7.26 -23.00
CA ALA A 595 -10.40 -7.09 -23.52
C ALA A 595 -9.56 -6.38 -22.48
N GLU A 596 -8.34 -6.87 -22.31
CA GLU A 596 -7.35 -6.26 -21.43
C GLU A 596 -5.98 -6.39 -22.08
N ASP A 597 -5.12 -5.43 -21.75
CA ASP A 597 -3.76 -5.34 -22.25
C ASP A 597 -2.98 -4.55 -21.21
N ASP A 598 -1.75 -4.98 -20.97
CA ASP A 598 -0.86 -4.35 -20.00
C ASP A 598 -0.49 -2.92 -20.40
N GLY A 599 -0.66 -2.50 -21.66
CA GLY A 599 -0.34 -1.15 -22.12
C GLY A 599 -1.38 -0.50 -23.05
N ARG A 600 -2.16 -1.29 -23.80
CA ARG A 600 -3.15 -0.79 -24.76
C ARG A 600 -4.52 -0.61 -24.11
N THR A 601 -5.26 0.41 -24.57
CA THR A 601 -6.60 0.69 -24.04
C THR A 601 -7.67 0.25 -25.03
N PRO A 602 -8.55 -0.70 -24.70
CA PRO A 602 -9.67 -1.05 -25.56
C PRO A 602 -10.67 0.12 -25.64
N ALA A 603 -11.16 0.41 -26.84
CA ALA A 603 -12.05 1.54 -27.09
C ALA A 603 -13.40 1.12 -27.68
N GLY A 604 -13.42 0.10 -28.53
CA GLY A 604 -14.65 -0.39 -29.15
C GLY A 604 -14.56 -1.82 -29.64
N ALA A 605 -15.72 -2.46 -29.73
CA ALA A 605 -15.85 -3.81 -30.27
C ALA A 605 -16.94 -3.89 -31.34
N SER A 606 -16.79 -4.83 -32.27
CA SER A 606 -17.82 -5.17 -33.25
C SER A 606 -18.16 -6.66 -33.16
N VAL A 607 -19.39 -6.97 -32.79
CA VAL A 607 -19.92 -8.33 -32.76
C VAL A 607 -20.73 -8.60 -34.03
N THR A 608 -20.32 -9.62 -34.79
CA THR A 608 -21.00 -10.06 -36.02
C THR A 608 -21.64 -11.43 -35.82
N VAL A 609 -22.96 -11.51 -36.01
CA VAL A 609 -23.75 -12.74 -35.88
C VAL A 609 -24.13 -13.27 -37.25
N ARG A 610 -23.90 -14.56 -37.48
CA ARG A 610 -24.28 -15.28 -38.69
C ARG A 610 -25.25 -16.41 -38.41
N ASP A 611 -26.20 -16.64 -39.32
CA ASP A 611 -27.06 -17.83 -39.29
C ASP A 611 -26.28 -19.11 -39.67
N SER A 612 -26.95 -20.27 -39.57
CA SER A 612 -26.39 -21.57 -39.97
C SER A 612 -26.02 -21.69 -41.45
N ARG A 613 -26.45 -20.75 -42.30
CA ARG A 613 -26.07 -20.67 -43.73
C ARG A 613 -24.89 -19.71 -43.96
N GLY A 614 -24.36 -19.09 -42.91
CA GLY A 614 -23.25 -18.14 -42.97
C GLY A 614 -23.67 -16.70 -43.31
N HIS A 615 -24.95 -16.39 -43.43
CA HIS A 615 -25.42 -15.03 -43.69
C HIS A 615 -25.30 -14.18 -42.43
N VAL A 616 -24.76 -12.96 -42.55
CA VAL A 616 -24.75 -11.99 -41.45
C VAL A 616 -26.17 -11.50 -41.19
N VAL A 617 -26.72 -11.85 -40.03
CA VAL A 617 -28.08 -11.46 -39.61
C VAL A 617 -28.08 -10.26 -38.67
N LYS A 618 -26.95 -10.00 -37.99
CA LYS A 618 -26.79 -8.87 -37.07
C LYS A 618 -25.33 -8.42 -37.00
N ARG A 619 -25.13 -7.11 -36.85
CA ARG A 619 -23.88 -6.49 -36.42
C ARG A 619 -24.18 -5.50 -35.31
N THR A 620 -23.39 -5.52 -34.25
CA THR A 620 -23.52 -4.62 -33.10
C THR A 620 -22.16 -4.01 -32.81
N ALA A 621 -22.12 -2.69 -32.65
CA ALA A 621 -20.94 -1.99 -32.16
C ALA A 621 -21.12 -1.72 -30.67
N LEU A 622 -20.08 -1.98 -29.90
CA LEU A 622 -20.03 -1.78 -28.44
C LEU A 622 -18.89 -0.82 -28.11
N ARG A 623 -18.99 -0.16 -26.95
CA ARG A 623 -17.96 0.73 -26.42
C ARG A 623 -17.55 0.27 -25.04
N PHE A 624 -16.25 0.31 -24.77
CA PHE A 624 -15.69 -0.03 -23.47
C PHE A 624 -15.92 1.09 -22.46
N GLY A 625 -16.07 0.75 -21.16
CA GLY A 625 -16.13 1.71 -20.05
C GLY A 625 -17.38 2.62 -20.00
N ARG A 626 -18.52 2.20 -20.58
CA ARG A 626 -19.70 3.09 -20.73
C ARG A 626 -21.04 2.56 -20.21
N ASP A 627 -21.20 1.27 -19.88
CA ASP A 627 -22.52 0.68 -19.60
C ASP A 627 -22.72 0.26 -18.14
N THR A 628 -23.07 1.20 -17.26
CA THR A 628 -23.27 0.93 -15.82
C THR A 628 -24.69 0.58 -15.42
N GLY A 629 -25.67 0.68 -16.33
CA GLY A 629 -27.08 0.80 -15.94
C GLY A 629 -27.35 2.06 -15.09
N GLY A 630 -28.62 2.41 -14.90
CA GLY A 630 -28.96 3.47 -13.95
C GLY A 630 -28.80 2.98 -12.51
N PRO A 631 -28.19 3.77 -11.60
CA PRO A 631 -28.06 3.35 -10.21
C PRO A 631 -29.43 3.22 -9.55
N GLY A 632 -29.48 2.39 -8.51
CA GLY A 632 -30.66 2.20 -7.69
C GLY A 632 -30.86 3.36 -6.70
N ILE A 633 -31.08 3.03 -5.43
CA ILE A 633 -30.95 4.00 -4.34
C ILE A 633 -29.47 4.32 -4.14
N GLU A 634 -29.10 5.60 -4.16
CA GLU A 634 -27.73 6.05 -3.95
C GLU A 634 -27.56 6.62 -2.55
N ASN A 635 -26.68 6.00 -1.75
CA ASN A 635 -26.28 6.50 -0.45
C ASN A 635 -24.87 7.09 -0.55
N CYS A 636 -24.80 8.42 -0.73
CA CYS A 636 -23.54 9.13 -0.82
C CYS A 636 -22.81 9.11 0.54
N TYR A 637 -21.49 9.13 0.48
CA TYR A 637 -20.67 9.14 1.69
C TYR A 637 -20.99 10.37 2.55
N THR A 638 -21.08 10.16 3.86
CA THR A 638 -21.28 11.23 4.83
C THR A 638 -20.13 11.18 5.83
N PRO A 639 -19.25 12.20 5.88
CA PRO A 639 -18.20 12.24 6.89
C PRO A 639 -18.81 12.31 8.30
N PRO A 640 -18.15 11.73 9.33
CA PRO A 640 -18.65 11.75 10.70
C PRO A 640 -18.98 13.17 11.19
N GLY A 641 -20.24 13.42 11.56
CA GLY A 641 -20.71 14.73 12.02
C GLY A 641 -20.87 15.79 10.92
N GLY A 642 -20.65 15.43 9.65
CA GLY A 642 -20.79 16.31 8.49
C GLY A 642 -22.12 16.15 7.74
N SER A 643 -22.17 16.73 6.55
CA SER A 643 -23.29 16.57 5.60
C SER A 643 -22.90 15.61 4.48
N PRO A 644 -23.86 14.87 3.89
CA PRO A 644 -23.57 14.00 2.75
C PRO A 644 -22.89 14.74 1.61
N GLU A 645 -21.86 14.14 1.04
CA GLU A 645 -21.20 14.61 -0.17
C GLU A 645 -22.06 14.30 -1.41
N PRO A 646 -21.85 14.98 -2.55
CA PRO A 646 -22.39 14.53 -3.83
C PRO A 646 -21.89 13.13 -4.18
N CYS A 647 -22.78 12.25 -4.64
CA CYS A 647 -22.38 10.96 -5.18
C CYS A 647 -21.57 11.17 -6.47
N PRO A 648 -20.46 10.44 -6.67
CA PRO A 648 -19.76 10.45 -7.95
C PRO A 648 -20.60 9.76 -9.03
N ASP A 649 -20.35 10.11 -10.29
CA ASP A 649 -20.95 9.41 -11.42
C ASP A 649 -20.52 7.93 -11.42
N ALA A 650 -21.46 7.03 -11.72
CA ALA A 650 -21.17 5.61 -11.88
C ALA A 650 -20.23 5.38 -13.08
N ARG A 651 -19.14 4.64 -12.86
CA ARG A 651 -18.12 4.35 -13.87
C ARG A 651 -18.28 2.94 -14.43
N GLY A 652 -18.00 2.76 -15.72
CA GLY A 652 -17.96 1.42 -16.32
C GLY A 652 -16.56 0.82 -16.26
N ALA A 653 -16.46 -0.50 -16.16
CA ALA A 653 -15.17 -1.17 -16.26
C ALA A 653 -14.56 -0.93 -17.65
N TRP A 654 -13.33 -0.44 -17.68
CA TRP A 654 -12.64 -0.09 -18.93
C TRP A 654 -12.29 -1.34 -19.76
N THR A 655 -12.25 -2.53 -19.15
CA THR A 655 -12.02 -3.84 -19.78
C THR A 655 -13.29 -4.48 -20.36
N ARG A 656 -14.47 -3.88 -20.14
CA ARG A 656 -15.77 -4.47 -20.54
C ARG A 656 -16.55 -3.61 -21.52
N ALA A 657 -17.18 -4.30 -22.47
CA ALA A 657 -18.19 -3.75 -23.34
C ALA A 657 -19.41 -4.69 -23.39
N SER A 658 -20.56 -4.16 -22.96
CA SER A 658 -21.79 -4.93 -22.75
C SER A 658 -22.90 -4.52 -23.74
N GLY A 659 -23.85 -5.41 -23.98
CA GLY A 659 -25.01 -5.16 -24.82
C GLY A 659 -26.00 -6.32 -24.88
N THR A 660 -27.01 -6.22 -25.75
CA THR A 660 -28.01 -7.28 -25.92
C THR A 660 -28.44 -7.42 -27.37
N LEU A 661 -28.50 -8.65 -27.89
CA LEU A 661 -29.04 -8.95 -29.23
C LEU A 661 -30.52 -9.26 -29.13
N HIS A 662 -31.33 -8.41 -29.77
CA HIS A 662 -32.76 -8.64 -29.94
C HIS A 662 -33.11 -8.99 -31.39
N GLY A 663 -34.24 -9.69 -31.55
CA GLY A 663 -34.85 -9.96 -32.85
C GLY A 663 -34.28 -11.16 -33.61
N LEU A 664 -33.48 -12.01 -32.95
CA LEU A 664 -33.07 -13.29 -33.49
C LEU A 664 -34.24 -14.28 -33.43
N ARG A 665 -34.51 -14.99 -34.53
CA ARG A 665 -35.52 -16.06 -34.56
C ARG A 665 -34.92 -17.35 -33.99
N PRO A 666 -35.75 -18.30 -33.54
CA PRO A 666 -35.23 -19.59 -33.13
C PRO A 666 -34.37 -20.26 -34.22
N GLY A 667 -33.20 -20.76 -33.83
CA GLY A 667 -32.19 -21.36 -34.70
C GLY A 667 -30.77 -21.22 -34.14
N THR A 668 -29.83 -21.86 -34.83
CA THR A 668 -28.40 -21.84 -34.48
C THR A 668 -27.68 -20.71 -35.19
N TYR A 669 -26.84 -20.00 -34.45
CA TYR A 669 -26.05 -18.86 -34.91
C TYR A 669 -24.58 -19.02 -34.54
N THR A 670 -23.72 -18.27 -35.22
CA THR A 670 -22.32 -18.08 -34.82
C THR A 670 -22.05 -16.61 -34.57
N ALA A 671 -21.41 -16.27 -33.46
CA ALA A 671 -20.92 -14.92 -33.17
C ALA A 671 -19.41 -14.83 -33.32
N ARG A 672 -18.92 -13.67 -33.75
CA ARG A 672 -17.49 -13.32 -33.75
C ARG A 672 -17.34 -11.88 -33.29
N THR A 673 -16.31 -11.61 -32.49
CA THR A 673 -15.95 -10.27 -32.04
C THR A 673 -14.68 -9.78 -32.74
N THR A 674 -14.50 -8.46 -32.76
CA THR A 674 -13.23 -7.81 -33.08
C THR A 674 -13.15 -6.58 -32.19
N VAL A 675 -12.10 -6.50 -31.38
CA VAL A 675 -11.85 -5.39 -30.46
C VAL A 675 -10.77 -4.48 -31.04
N TYR A 676 -10.94 -3.18 -30.86
CA TYR A 676 -10.03 -2.14 -31.31
C TYR A 676 -9.59 -1.28 -30.13
N ASP A 677 -8.31 -0.95 -30.09
CA ASP A 677 -7.75 0.01 -29.13
C ASP A 677 -8.11 1.46 -29.49
N THR A 678 -7.70 2.40 -28.64
CA THR A 678 -7.89 3.85 -28.86
C THR A 678 -7.21 4.37 -30.13
N ARG A 679 -6.19 3.66 -30.64
CA ARG A 679 -5.48 3.95 -31.89
C ARG A 679 -6.10 3.27 -33.11
N GLY A 680 -7.16 2.48 -32.93
CA GLY A 680 -7.88 1.75 -33.98
C GLY A 680 -7.17 0.46 -34.43
N LYS A 681 -6.12 0.01 -33.73
CA LYS A 681 -5.46 -1.27 -33.99
C LYS A 681 -6.29 -2.38 -33.35
N ALA A 682 -6.46 -3.47 -34.09
CA ALA A 682 -7.20 -4.63 -33.58
C ALA A 682 -6.36 -5.38 -32.54
N PHE A 683 -7.02 -5.85 -31.48
CA PHE A 683 -6.43 -6.78 -30.53
C PHE A 683 -6.13 -8.12 -31.22
N PRO A 684 -5.09 -8.85 -30.78
CA PRO A 684 -4.97 -10.27 -31.09
C PRO A 684 -6.29 -10.94 -30.71
N ALA A 685 -6.86 -11.71 -31.63
CA ALA A 685 -8.00 -12.54 -31.28
C ALA A 685 -7.43 -13.89 -30.86
N LEU A 686 -7.77 -14.39 -29.66
CA LEU A 686 -7.69 -15.81 -29.38
C LEU A 686 -8.24 -16.60 -30.59
N PRO A 687 -7.58 -17.69 -31.01
CA PRO A 687 -7.90 -18.40 -32.25
C PRO A 687 -9.40 -18.56 -32.40
N ALA A 688 -9.97 -17.82 -33.36
CA ALA A 688 -11.39 -17.50 -33.43
C ALA A 688 -12.31 -18.70 -33.15
N LEU A 689 -12.67 -18.90 -31.88
CA LEU A 689 -13.81 -19.71 -31.50
C LEU A 689 -15.01 -18.85 -31.82
N GLY A 690 -15.47 -18.90 -33.08
CA GLY A 690 -16.82 -18.44 -33.35
C GLY A 690 -17.73 -19.20 -32.39
N SER A 691 -18.37 -18.50 -31.46
CA SER A 691 -19.26 -19.15 -30.51
C SER A 691 -20.53 -19.54 -31.27
N SER A 692 -20.73 -20.83 -31.45
CA SER A 692 -22.02 -21.34 -31.90
C SER A 692 -22.97 -21.24 -30.72
N PHE A 693 -24.15 -20.66 -30.89
CA PHE A 693 -25.17 -20.58 -29.85
C PHE A 693 -26.55 -20.77 -30.46
N ASP A 694 -27.49 -21.22 -29.65
CA ASP A 694 -28.86 -21.47 -30.06
C ASP A 694 -29.80 -20.41 -29.49
N VAL A 695 -30.72 -19.98 -30.34
CA VAL A 695 -31.88 -19.21 -29.90
C VAL A 695 -33.09 -20.14 -29.97
N VAL A 696 -33.86 -20.22 -28.90
CA VAL A 696 -35.07 -21.04 -28.80
C VAL A 696 -36.30 -20.17 -28.54
N ARG A 697 -37.51 -20.74 -28.64
CA ARG A 697 -38.71 -20.02 -28.18
C ARG A 697 -38.60 -19.83 -26.67
N GLN A 698 -39.00 -18.66 -26.16
CA GLN A 698 -38.94 -18.39 -24.72
C GLN A 698 -39.66 -19.46 -23.88
N SER A 699 -40.76 -20.02 -24.39
CA SER A 699 -41.53 -21.08 -23.73
C SER A 699 -40.78 -22.41 -23.60
N GLU A 700 -39.64 -22.58 -24.28
CA GLU A 700 -38.76 -23.74 -24.16
C GLU A 700 -37.71 -23.55 -23.06
N LEU A 701 -37.56 -22.33 -22.52
CA LEU A 701 -36.68 -22.06 -21.38
C LEU A 701 -37.52 -21.92 -20.12
N SER A 702 -37.16 -22.68 -19.10
CA SER A 702 -37.73 -22.51 -17.76
C SER A 702 -37.12 -21.28 -17.09
N GLU A 703 -37.92 -20.48 -16.41
CA GLU A 703 -37.39 -19.40 -15.56
C GLU A 703 -36.57 -20.01 -14.40
N PRO A 704 -35.31 -19.54 -14.17
CA PRO A 704 -34.49 -20.11 -13.13
C PRO A 704 -34.99 -19.70 -11.75
N ARG A 705 -35.07 -20.68 -10.86
CA ARG A 705 -35.60 -20.51 -9.52
C ARG A 705 -34.52 -19.99 -8.57
N THR A 706 -34.97 -19.22 -7.59
CA THR A 706 -34.17 -18.88 -6.40
C THR A 706 -34.21 -20.05 -5.42
N GLY A 707 -33.08 -20.35 -4.79
CA GLY A 707 -32.95 -21.46 -3.85
C GLY A 707 -32.45 -20.98 -2.49
N GLN A 708 -31.47 -21.70 -1.96
CA GLN A 708 -30.80 -21.43 -0.70
C GLN A 708 -30.24 -20.01 -0.66
N ASN A 709 -30.28 -19.40 0.53
CA ASN A 709 -29.59 -18.15 0.81
C ASN A 709 -28.10 -18.42 1.04
N TRP A 710 -27.26 -17.54 0.51
CA TRP A 710 -25.82 -17.50 0.71
C TRP A 710 -25.47 -16.28 1.56
N LEU A 711 -25.29 -16.45 2.87
CA LEU A 711 -25.34 -15.31 3.81
C LEU A 711 -23.98 -14.69 4.13
N ARG A 712 -22.88 -15.31 3.72
CA ARG A 712 -21.50 -14.91 4.00
C ARG A 712 -20.53 -15.73 3.14
N GLN A 713 -19.23 -15.42 3.20
CA GLN A 713 -18.19 -16.29 2.61
C GLN A 713 -18.30 -17.72 3.15
N GLY A 714 -18.22 -18.70 2.26
CA GLY A 714 -18.47 -20.11 2.61
C GLY A 714 -19.95 -20.48 2.76
N GLY A 715 -20.89 -19.56 2.52
CA GLY A 715 -22.33 -19.82 2.42
C GLY A 715 -23.07 -19.90 3.77
N ASP A 716 -22.46 -20.53 4.78
CA ASP A 716 -23.05 -20.77 6.10
C ASP A 716 -22.11 -20.40 7.27
N GLU A 717 -22.57 -20.59 8.51
CA GLU A 717 -21.76 -20.31 9.70
C GLU A 717 -20.53 -21.22 9.83
N ALA A 718 -20.49 -22.36 9.13
CA ALA A 718 -19.40 -23.33 9.19
C ALA A 718 -18.34 -23.14 8.09
N GLY A 719 -18.56 -22.20 7.16
CA GLY A 719 -17.65 -21.82 6.09
C GLY A 719 -17.53 -22.85 4.98
N ARG A 720 -18.54 -23.70 4.77
CA ARG A 720 -18.40 -24.93 3.96
C ARG A 720 -18.23 -24.72 2.45
N SER A 721 -18.57 -23.55 1.94
CA SER A 721 -18.66 -23.28 0.50
C SER A 721 -19.46 -24.40 -0.21
N SER A 722 -20.60 -24.77 0.38
CA SER A 722 -21.39 -25.93 -0.01
C SER A 722 -22.85 -25.57 -0.17
N SER A 723 -23.49 -26.06 -1.22
CA SER A 723 -24.89 -25.76 -1.53
C SER A 723 -25.74 -27.02 -1.65
N ALA A 724 -26.96 -26.98 -1.13
CA ALA A 724 -27.97 -28.00 -1.42
C ALA A 724 -28.57 -27.84 -2.83
N ASP A 725 -28.50 -26.63 -3.39
CA ASP A 725 -28.92 -26.38 -4.76
C ASP A 725 -27.92 -26.96 -5.77
N GLU A 726 -28.44 -27.34 -6.94
CA GLU A 726 -27.69 -28.01 -7.99
C GLU A 726 -28.01 -27.37 -9.35
N PRO A 727 -27.30 -26.29 -9.72
CA PRO A 727 -27.46 -25.65 -11.03
C PRO A 727 -27.09 -26.58 -12.19
N GLY A 728 -26.18 -27.54 -11.97
CA GLY A 728 -25.73 -28.46 -13.00
C GLY A 728 -24.53 -27.93 -13.81
N PRO A 729 -23.98 -28.75 -14.72
CA PRO A 729 -22.72 -28.43 -15.40
C PRO A 729 -22.88 -27.55 -16.63
N GLU A 730 -24.08 -27.46 -17.20
CA GLU A 730 -24.40 -26.64 -18.38
C GLU A 730 -25.04 -25.33 -17.93
N LEU A 731 -24.35 -24.22 -18.17
CA LEU A 731 -24.71 -22.89 -17.72
C LEU A 731 -24.74 -21.92 -18.90
N ASP A 732 -25.67 -20.98 -18.86
CA ASP A 732 -25.80 -19.88 -19.81
C ASP A 732 -25.80 -18.54 -19.05
N LEU A 733 -25.10 -17.54 -19.59
CA LEU A 733 -25.07 -16.19 -18.99
C LEU A 733 -26.45 -15.56 -19.11
N GLU A 734 -27.05 -15.15 -17.99
CA GLU A 734 -28.29 -14.37 -17.97
C GLU A 734 -28.01 -12.88 -18.08
N TRP A 735 -27.08 -12.40 -17.26
CA TRP A 735 -26.66 -11.01 -17.20
C TRP A 735 -25.26 -10.91 -16.58
N ALA A 736 -24.57 -9.82 -16.91
CA ALA A 736 -23.36 -9.38 -16.24
C ALA A 736 -23.49 -7.91 -15.81
N ARG A 737 -22.85 -7.54 -14.70
CA ARG A 737 -22.77 -6.15 -14.22
C ARG A 737 -21.39 -5.88 -13.67
N HIS A 738 -20.75 -4.83 -14.16
CA HIS A 738 -19.47 -4.37 -13.62
C HIS A 738 -19.69 -3.21 -12.65
N THR A 739 -18.95 -3.19 -11.54
CA THR A 739 -19.17 -2.20 -10.47
C THR A 739 -18.57 -0.83 -10.79
N GLY A 740 -17.67 -0.75 -11.77
CA GLY A 740 -16.86 0.44 -12.06
C GLY A 740 -15.57 0.53 -11.25
N GLU A 741 -15.39 -0.40 -10.32
CA GLU A 741 -14.21 -0.64 -9.49
C GLU A 741 -13.92 -2.15 -9.51
N GLN A 742 -12.84 -2.60 -8.88
CA GLN A 742 -12.36 -3.98 -9.00
C GLN A 742 -12.78 -4.86 -7.81
N PHE A 743 -12.72 -6.18 -8.00
CA PHE A 743 -12.88 -7.16 -6.93
C PHE A 743 -11.52 -7.75 -6.58
N ASN A 744 -11.26 -7.90 -5.29
CA ASN A 744 -10.09 -8.61 -4.79
C ASN A 744 -10.52 -9.56 -3.68
N LEU A 745 -10.71 -10.84 -4.05
CA LEU A 745 -11.15 -11.92 -3.16
C LEU A 745 -12.48 -11.68 -2.44
N ASN A 746 -13.25 -10.70 -2.93
CA ASN A 746 -14.59 -10.41 -2.44
C ASN A 746 -15.48 -11.65 -2.62
N GLY A 747 -16.48 -11.78 -1.76
CA GLY A 747 -17.57 -12.74 -1.94
C GLY A 747 -18.87 -12.03 -2.23
N SER A 748 -19.91 -12.79 -2.51
CA SER A 748 -21.26 -12.25 -2.57
C SER A 748 -22.15 -12.80 -1.46
N VAL A 749 -23.12 -11.99 -1.05
CA VAL A 749 -24.28 -12.45 -0.29
C VAL A 749 -25.45 -12.57 -1.24
N VAL A 750 -26.16 -13.69 -1.20
CA VAL A 750 -27.40 -13.91 -1.98
C VAL A 750 -28.55 -14.22 -1.02
N ALA A 751 -29.53 -13.33 -0.93
CA ALA A 751 -30.71 -13.54 -0.10
C ALA A 751 -31.89 -12.68 -0.57
N ASP A 752 -33.11 -13.20 -0.40
CA ASP A 752 -34.35 -12.46 -0.66
C ASP A 752 -34.39 -11.77 -2.04
N GLY A 753 -33.93 -12.48 -3.07
CA GLY A 753 -33.87 -12.01 -4.45
C GLY A 753 -32.76 -11.00 -4.74
N LYS A 754 -31.82 -10.78 -3.81
CA LYS A 754 -30.72 -9.81 -3.95
C LYS A 754 -29.37 -10.51 -3.91
N MET A 755 -28.44 -9.97 -4.69
CA MET A 755 -27.03 -10.24 -4.59
C MET A 755 -26.32 -8.99 -4.09
N ILE A 756 -25.49 -9.09 -3.06
CA ILE A 756 -24.80 -7.97 -2.42
C ILE A 756 -23.30 -8.21 -2.48
N VAL A 757 -22.57 -7.22 -2.95
CA VAL A 757 -21.12 -7.28 -3.18
C VAL A 757 -20.45 -6.02 -2.66
N SER A 758 -19.20 -6.14 -2.26
CA SER A 758 -18.28 -5.03 -1.98
C SER A 758 -17.27 -4.89 -3.12
N SER A 759 -16.93 -3.67 -3.50
CA SER A 759 -15.85 -3.39 -4.47
C SER A 759 -14.70 -2.64 -3.80
N ARG A 760 -13.48 -2.88 -4.29
CA ARG A 760 -12.26 -2.24 -3.81
C ARG A 760 -11.83 -1.13 -4.77
N ALA A 761 -11.35 -0.02 -4.22
CA ALA A 761 -11.22 1.23 -4.95
C ALA A 761 -9.82 1.35 -5.58
N PHE A 762 -9.63 0.64 -6.69
CA PHE A 762 -8.36 0.62 -7.43
C PHE A 762 -8.21 1.76 -8.42
N ASP A 763 -9.34 2.29 -8.88
CA ASP A 763 -9.41 3.33 -9.92
C ASP A 763 -9.81 4.69 -9.34
N SER A 764 -10.39 4.73 -8.14
CA SER A 764 -10.88 5.97 -7.55
C SER A 764 -11.01 5.87 -6.02
N PRO A 765 -11.17 6.97 -5.28
CA PRO A 765 -11.34 6.92 -3.83
C PRO A 765 -12.78 6.57 -3.38
N TYR A 766 -13.50 5.81 -4.19
CA TYR A 766 -14.91 5.49 -4.00
C TYR A 766 -15.11 3.99 -3.81
N SER A 767 -14.81 3.48 -2.62
CA SER A 767 -15.18 2.11 -2.24
C SER A 767 -16.70 2.00 -2.09
N MET A 768 -17.29 0.88 -2.51
CA MET A 768 -18.75 0.75 -2.56
C MET A 768 -19.23 -0.60 -2.04
N MET A 769 -20.46 -0.59 -1.54
CA MET A 769 -21.28 -1.78 -1.42
C MET A 769 -22.49 -1.64 -2.34
N LEU A 770 -22.78 -2.68 -3.13
CA LEU A 770 -23.83 -2.66 -4.14
C LEU A 770 -24.76 -3.86 -3.96
N ALA A 771 -26.05 -3.66 -4.26
CA ALA A 771 -27.02 -4.73 -4.35
C ALA A 771 -27.66 -4.80 -5.73
N TYR A 772 -27.79 -6.00 -6.26
CA TYR A 772 -28.43 -6.30 -7.54
C TYR A 772 -29.62 -7.23 -7.36
N ASP A 773 -30.65 -7.04 -8.18
CA ASP A 773 -31.73 -8.01 -8.34
C ASP A 773 -31.21 -9.24 -9.08
N ILE A 774 -31.35 -10.42 -8.50
CA ILE A 774 -30.75 -11.64 -9.06
C ILE A 774 -31.38 -12.08 -10.38
N GLY A 775 -32.63 -11.69 -10.66
CA GLY A 775 -33.35 -12.09 -11.87
C GLY A 775 -33.01 -11.21 -13.08
N SER A 776 -32.72 -9.93 -12.86
CA SER A 776 -32.53 -8.95 -13.93
C SER A 776 -31.14 -8.32 -13.99
N GLY A 777 -30.33 -8.49 -12.94
CA GLY A 777 -29.07 -7.76 -12.76
C GLY A 777 -29.27 -6.26 -12.56
N ARG A 778 -30.50 -5.77 -12.30
CA ARG A 778 -30.73 -4.35 -12.06
C ARG A 778 -30.18 -3.97 -10.68
N GLU A 779 -29.41 -2.89 -10.62
CA GLU A 779 -28.96 -2.33 -9.35
C GLU A 779 -30.18 -1.87 -8.51
N ILE A 780 -30.19 -2.27 -7.24
CA ILE A 780 -31.22 -1.94 -6.25
C ILE A 780 -30.77 -0.76 -5.42
N TRP A 781 -29.54 -0.80 -4.93
CA TRP A 781 -28.91 0.29 -4.18
C TRP A 781 -27.39 0.21 -4.27
N ARG A 782 -26.75 1.35 -4.02
CA ARG A 782 -25.31 1.49 -3.82
C ARG A 782 -25.03 2.40 -2.63
N THR A 783 -23.96 2.11 -1.91
CA THR A 783 -23.51 2.92 -0.77
C THR A 783 -22.02 3.16 -0.89
N TYR A 784 -21.64 4.45 -0.90
CA TYR A 784 -20.25 4.89 -0.94
C TYR A 784 -19.68 4.88 0.48
N LEU A 785 -18.52 4.25 0.62
CA LEU A 785 -17.85 4.01 1.89
C LEU A 785 -16.49 4.72 1.93
N ASP A 786 -16.06 5.08 3.13
CA ASP A 786 -14.70 5.53 3.41
C ASP A 786 -13.78 4.33 3.62
N GLY A 787 -12.81 4.19 2.72
CA GLY A 787 -11.77 3.14 2.71
C GLY A 787 -12.17 1.85 2.01
N ASP A 788 -11.15 1.11 1.56
CA ASP A 788 -11.28 -0.09 0.75
C ASP A 788 -12.14 -1.19 1.38
N ALA A 789 -13.17 -1.65 0.66
CA ALA A 789 -14.03 -2.74 1.08
C ALA A 789 -13.45 -4.10 0.60
N GLU A 790 -12.41 -4.56 1.28
CA GLU A 790 -11.56 -5.70 0.86
C GLU A 790 -12.13 -7.08 1.21
N SER A 791 -13.30 -7.17 1.83
CA SER A 791 -13.81 -8.42 2.40
C SER A 791 -15.21 -8.78 1.93
N ALA A 792 -15.47 -10.09 1.84
CA ALA A 792 -16.79 -10.63 1.62
C ALA A 792 -17.78 -10.16 2.70
N PRO A 793 -18.97 -9.69 2.31
CA PRO A 793 -19.94 -9.19 3.28
C PRO A 793 -20.64 -10.32 4.04
N THR A 794 -21.12 -10.00 5.25
CA THR A 794 -21.96 -10.90 6.05
C THR A 794 -23.36 -10.31 6.20
N LEU A 795 -24.40 -11.08 5.88
CA LEU A 795 -25.79 -10.73 6.15
C LEU A 795 -26.28 -11.43 7.43
N HIS A 796 -26.73 -10.63 8.40
CA HIS A 796 -27.33 -11.12 9.63
C HIS A 796 -28.38 -10.15 10.17
N GLY A 797 -29.59 -10.65 10.47
CA GLY A 797 -30.65 -9.86 11.11
C GLY A 797 -31.09 -8.64 10.30
N GLY A 798 -31.15 -8.76 8.98
CA GLY A 798 -31.55 -7.68 8.07
C GLY A 798 -30.47 -6.62 7.82
N ARG A 799 -29.22 -6.88 8.23
CA ARG A 799 -28.10 -5.97 8.03
C ARG A 799 -26.91 -6.65 7.39
N VAL A 800 -26.19 -5.90 6.58
CA VAL A 800 -24.96 -6.32 5.92
C VAL A 800 -23.78 -5.67 6.63
N TYR A 801 -22.79 -6.48 7.01
CA TYR A 801 -21.62 -6.03 7.78
C TYR A 801 -20.34 -6.19 6.96
N LEU A 802 -19.45 -5.21 7.11
CA LEU A 802 -18.10 -5.25 6.55
C LEU A 802 -17.13 -4.35 7.34
N THR A 803 -15.84 -4.58 7.14
CA THR A 803 -14.77 -3.64 7.49
C THR A 803 -14.22 -2.97 6.24
N THR A 804 -13.48 -1.89 6.43
CA THR A 804 -12.74 -1.19 5.39
C THR A 804 -11.27 -1.05 5.77
N GLY A 805 -10.38 -0.94 4.78
CA GLY A 805 -8.93 -0.83 4.97
C GLY A 805 -8.50 0.26 5.95
N VAL A 806 -9.29 1.35 6.07
CA VAL A 806 -9.05 2.45 7.02
C VAL A 806 -9.49 2.16 8.46
N GLY A 807 -9.85 0.91 8.79
CA GLY A 807 -10.17 0.53 10.18
C GLY A 807 -11.63 0.77 10.56
N ARG A 808 -12.48 1.11 9.60
CA ARG A 808 -13.90 1.42 9.85
C ARG A 808 -14.78 0.20 9.62
N ILE A 809 -15.76 0.02 10.49
CA ILE A 809 -16.72 -1.08 10.47
C ILE A 809 -18.09 -0.49 10.18
N TYR A 810 -18.82 -1.13 9.29
CA TYR A 810 -20.14 -0.70 8.87
C TYR A 810 -21.18 -1.79 9.09
N ALA A 811 -22.40 -1.35 9.41
CA ALA A 811 -23.61 -2.16 9.27
C ALA A 811 -24.64 -1.39 8.44
N LEU A 812 -25.01 -1.93 7.28
CA LEU A 812 -25.96 -1.34 6.33
C LEU A 812 -27.29 -2.08 6.42
N ASP A 813 -28.40 -1.39 6.22
CA ASP A 813 -29.70 -2.04 6.04
C ASP A 813 -29.75 -2.75 4.67
N VAL A 814 -30.16 -4.01 4.67
CA VAL A 814 -30.16 -4.84 3.45
C VAL A 814 -31.14 -4.34 2.37
N ARG A 815 -32.15 -3.56 2.76
CA ARG A 815 -33.26 -3.17 1.87
C ARG A 815 -32.90 -2.01 0.95
N ASP A 816 -32.17 -1.03 1.48
CA ASP A 816 -31.88 0.24 0.81
C ASP A 816 -30.41 0.67 0.92
N GLY A 817 -29.57 -0.07 1.64
CA GLY A 817 -28.14 0.19 1.76
C GLY A 817 -27.77 1.30 2.74
N HIS A 818 -28.72 1.93 3.45
CA HIS A 818 -28.37 3.02 4.36
C HIS A 818 -27.49 2.51 5.51
N VAL A 819 -26.51 3.32 5.92
CA VAL A 819 -25.66 3.00 7.07
C VAL A 819 -26.50 3.08 8.34
N ALA A 820 -26.79 1.93 8.94
CA ALA A 820 -27.54 1.83 10.19
C ALA A 820 -26.67 2.22 11.40
N TRP A 821 -25.40 1.84 11.36
CA TRP A 821 -24.36 2.34 12.26
C TRP A 821 -22.98 2.15 11.61
N GLU A 822 -22.01 2.96 12.04
CA GLU A 822 -20.60 2.81 11.72
C GLU A 822 -19.74 3.07 12.97
N SER A 823 -18.50 2.57 12.96
CA SER A 823 -17.52 2.88 14.01
C SER A 823 -16.10 2.76 13.47
N ILE A 824 -15.17 3.55 14.01
CA ILE A 824 -13.74 3.47 13.71
C ILE A 824 -12.96 3.16 14.99
N ASP A 825 -12.05 2.19 14.94
CA ASP A 825 -11.26 1.75 16.10
C ASP A 825 -9.99 2.61 16.31
N ARG A 826 -9.41 3.17 15.25
CA ARG A 826 -8.12 3.90 15.29
C ARG A 826 -8.12 5.15 14.38
N GLU A 827 -8.67 6.25 14.90
CA GLU A 827 -8.59 7.59 14.28
C GLU A 827 -7.95 8.56 15.28
N GLU A 828 -6.90 9.26 14.84
CA GLU A 828 -6.27 10.33 15.62
C GLU A 828 -6.44 11.66 14.89
N ARG A 829 -6.77 12.70 15.64
CA ARG A 829 -6.87 14.06 15.12
C ARG A 829 -5.69 14.89 15.60
N HIS A 830 -4.93 15.45 14.65
CA HIS A 830 -3.79 16.33 14.88
C HIS A 830 -4.08 17.69 14.25
N GLY A 831 -4.64 18.61 15.05
CA GLY A 831 -5.14 19.90 14.52
C GLY A 831 -6.26 19.70 13.49
N ASP A 832 -6.03 20.22 12.29
CA ASP A 832 -6.95 20.11 11.14
C ASP A 832 -6.75 18.81 10.34
N THR A 833 -5.72 18.03 10.65
CA THR A 833 -5.45 16.75 9.98
C THR A 833 -6.02 15.58 10.76
N VAL A 834 -6.47 14.55 10.03
CA VAL A 834 -6.95 13.29 10.59
C VAL A 834 -6.04 12.18 10.09
N ARG A 835 -5.47 11.41 11.01
CA ARG A 835 -4.69 10.22 10.69
C ARG A 835 -5.53 9.00 11.02
N ARG A 836 -5.64 8.09 10.06
CA ARG A 836 -6.37 6.83 10.22
C ARG A 836 -5.35 5.71 10.15
N TYR A 837 -5.21 4.99 11.26
CA TYR A 837 -4.20 3.96 11.42
C TYR A 837 -4.77 2.55 11.20
N GLY A 838 -5.82 2.46 10.39
CA GLY A 838 -6.48 1.21 10.11
C GLY A 838 -5.61 0.30 9.26
N ARG A 839 -5.50 -0.95 9.70
CA ARG A 839 -5.33 -2.11 8.82
C ARG A 839 -6.36 -3.18 9.23
N ALA A 840 -7.63 -2.77 9.26
CA ALA A 840 -8.74 -3.71 9.42
C ALA A 840 -9.13 -4.20 8.03
N GLY A 841 -8.55 -5.32 7.60
CA GLY A 841 -8.76 -5.85 6.25
C GLY A 841 -9.61 -7.12 6.21
N GLY A 842 -10.26 -7.49 7.32
CA GLY A 842 -10.89 -8.80 7.44
C GLY A 842 -12.42 -8.82 7.53
N PRO A 843 -13.07 -9.91 7.07
CA PRO A 843 -14.52 -10.03 7.09
C PRO A 843 -15.09 -9.85 8.50
N VAL A 844 -16.26 -9.21 8.60
CA VAL A 844 -17.02 -9.15 9.85
C VAL A 844 -17.89 -10.40 9.95
N SER A 845 -17.55 -11.32 10.84
CA SER A 845 -18.39 -12.50 11.12
C SER A 845 -19.40 -12.18 12.20
N VAL A 846 -20.69 -12.39 11.92
CA VAL A 846 -21.76 -12.13 12.89
C VAL A 846 -22.47 -13.42 13.31
N PHE A 847 -22.64 -13.56 14.62
CA PHE A 847 -23.20 -14.76 15.26
C PHE A 847 -24.21 -14.41 16.36
N ALA A 848 -25.39 -15.03 16.33
CA ALA A 848 -26.28 -15.03 17.48
C ALA A 848 -25.70 -15.91 18.61
N LEU A 849 -25.77 -15.44 19.86
CA LEU A 849 -25.28 -16.17 21.02
C LEU A 849 -26.34 -17.11 21.58
N THR A 850 -25.92 -18.30 22.00
CA THR A 850 -26.84 -19.32 22.49
C THR A 850 -27.39 -18.94 23.86
N GLY A 851 -28.73 -18.88 23.93
CA GLY A 851 -29.47 -18.52 25.15
C GLY A 851 -29.47 -17.02 25.47
N GLN A 852 -29.09 -16.15 24.54
CA GLN A 852 -29.13 -14.68 24.70
C GLN A 852 -29.79 -14.02 23.50
N ASP A 853 -30.56 -12.95 23.72
CA ASP A 853 -31.05 -12.07 22.64
C ASP A 853 -29.97 -11.06 22.24
N ARG A 854 -28.81 -11.58 21.84
CA ARG A 854 -27.62 -10.79 21.48
C ARG A 854 -26.86 -11.49 20.36
N SER A 855 -26.35 -10.68 19.44
CA SER A 855 -25.42 -11.12 18.40
C SER A 855 -24.09 -10.41 18.52
N VAL A 856 -23.02 -11.13 18.23
CA VAL A 856 -21.64 -10.64 18.30
C VAL A 856 -21.09 -10.53 16.89
N ALA A 857 -20.52 -9.37 16.57
CA ALA A 857 -19.71 -9.15 15.39
C ALA A 857 -18.23 -9.32 15.76
N VAL A 858 -17.51 -10.19 15.05
CA VAL A 858 -16.10 -10.49 15.24
C VAL A 858 -15.33 -9.99 14.01
N HIS A 859 -14.23 -9.29 14.23
CA HIS A 859 -13.33 -8.83 13.18
C HIS A 859 -11.88 -8.78 13.69
N GLN A 860 -10.94 -8.79 12.75
CA GLN A 860 -9.53 -8.55 13.04
C GLN A 860 -9.17 -7.09 12.71
N ASP A 861 -8.58 -6.41 13.69
CA ASP A 861 -7.96 -5.10 13.56
C ASP A 861 -6.45 -5.30 13.72
N TRP A 862 -5.75 -5.40 12.59
CA TRP A 862 -4.33 -5.73 12.51
C TRP A 862 -3.94 -6.96 13.36
N ASN A 863 -3.19 -6.77 14.44
CA ASN A 863 -2.73 -7.83 15.33
C ASN A 863 -3.70 -8.13 16.50
N THR A 864 -4.96 -7.69 16.41
CA THR A 864 -5.95 -7.85 17.48
C THR A 864 -7.27 -8.37 16.93
N VAL A 865 -7.81 -9.42 17.54
CA VAL A 865 -9.20 -9.86 17.30
C VAL A 865 -10.11 -9.13 18.28
N ARG A 866 -11.18 -8.51 17.77
CA ARG A 866 -12.12 -7.69 18.53
C ARG A 866 -13.55 -8.19 18.36
N CYS A 867 -14.40 -7.85 19.33
CA CYS A 867 -15.83 -8.13 19.26
C CYS A 867 -16.68 -6.90 19.56
N ARG A 868 -17.83 -6.81 18.88
CA ARG A 868 -18.84 -5.77 19.05
C ARG A 868 -20.22 -6.35 19.15
N ASP A 869 -21.13 -5.60 19.78
CA ASP A 869 -22.56 -5.89 19.70
C ASP A 869 -23.04 -5.59 18.27
N ALA A 870 -23.52 -6.61 17.55
CA ALA A 870 -23.87 -6.45 16.14
C ALA A 870 -25.06 -5.48 15.92
N LYS A 871 -25.93 -5.32 16.93
CA LYS A 871 -27.09 -4.45 16.83
C LYS A 871 -26.74 -2.97 16.98
N THR A 872 -25.76 -2.64 17.82
CA THR A 872 -25.44 -1.25 18.19
C THR A 872 -24.07 -0.78 17.73
N GLY A 873 -23.18 -1.70 17.33
CA GLY A 873 -21.77 -1.40 17.04
C GLY A 873 -20.92 -1.16 18.29
N ALA A 874 -21.50 -1.22 19.50
CA ALA A 874 -20.79 -0.96 20.74
C ALA A 874 -19.68 -2.01 20.98
N PRO A 875 -18.47 -1.60 21.42
CA PRO A 875 -17.40 -2.55 21.74
C PRO A 875 -17.82 -3.46 22.90
N LEU A 876 -17.54 -4.75 22.78
CA LEU A 876 -17.72 -5.72 23.85
C LEU A 876 -16.40 -5.90 24.62
N PRO A 877 -16.46 -6.13 25.95
CA PRO A 877 -15.25 -6.43 26.72
C PRO A 877 -14.63 -7.74 26.24
N GLY A 878 -13.29 -7.81 26.30
CA GLY A 878 -12.50 -8.93 25.77
C GLY A 878 -11.62 -8.47 24.62
N GLY A 879 -11.48 -9.33 23.62
CA GLY A 879 -10.48 -9.18 22.56
C GLY A 879 -9.12 -9.74 23.01
N PHE A 880 -8.27 -10.04 22.03
CA PHE A 880 -6.95 -10.63 22.28
C PHE A 880 -5.99 -10.35 21.12
N GLY A 881 -4.70 -10.36 21.42
CA GLY A 881 -3.65 -10.27 20.40
C GLY A 881 -3.57 -11.54 19.57
N ALA A 882 -3.34 -11.38 18.27
CA ALA A 882 -3.20 -12.45 17.29
C ALA A 882 -1.96 -12.20 16.41
N ALA A 883 -1.46 -13.27 15.76
CA ALA A 883 -0.33 -13.16 14.86
C ALA A 883 -0.68 -12.24 13.68
N ALA A 884 0.24 -11.33 13.35
CA ALA A 884 0.13 -10.43 12.21
C ALA A 884 1.35 -10.57 11.31
N SER A 885 1.15 -10.35 10.01
CA SER A 885 2.18 -10.33 8.97
C SER A 885 1.87 -9.20 8.00
N TRP A 886 2.81 -8.90 7.11
CA TRP A 886 2.63 -7.90 6.08
C TRP A 886 1.52 -8.19 5.06
N GLY A 887 0.86 -9.36 5.06
CA GLY A 887 -0.26 -9.66 4.15
C GLY A 887 -1.66 -9.40 4.76
N GLN A 888 -2.72 -9.63 3.98
CA GLN A 888 -4.09 -9.28 4.36
C GLN A 888 -4.77 -10.29 5.30
N SER A 889 -5.85 -9.85 5.96
CA SER A 889 -6.60 -10.62 6.98
C SER A 889 -7.93 -11.16 6.44
N HIS A 890 -7.92 -12.03 5.43
CA HIS A 890 -9.15 -12.47 4.72
C HIS A 890 -10.01 -13.52 5.43
N SER A 891 -9.69 -13.91 6.68
CA SER A 891 -10.39 -15.01 7.32
C SER A 891 -11.75 -14.61 7.87
N THR A 892 -12.80 -15.23 7.35
CA THR A 892 -14.11 -15.28 7.99
C THR A 892 -14.04 -16.24 9.18
N ALA A 893 -14.52 -15.82 10.35
CA ALA A 893 -14.70 -16.74 11.47
C ALA A 893 -15.87 -17.69 11.20
N VAL A 894 -15.71 -18.96 11.59
CA VAL A 894 -16.67 -20.06 11.40
C VAL A 894 -17.00 -20.75 12.72
N ARG A 895 -18.15 -21.40 12.82
CA ARG A 895 -18.58 -22.21 13.96
C ARG A 895 -19.52 -23.32 13.54
N GLU A 896 -19.68 -24.31 14.41
CA GLU A 896 -20.88 -25.16 14.33
C GLU A 896 -22.11 -24.31 14.67
N PRO A 897 -23.21 -24.40 13.89
CA PRO A 897 -24.43 -23.63 14.18
C PRO A 897 -24.92 -23.84 15.61
N GLY A 898 -25.13 -22.73 16.33
CA GLY A 898 -25.56 -22.74 17.74
C GLY A 898 -24.44 -22.97 18.76
N SER A 899 -23.19 -23.14 18.35
CA SER A 899 -22.04 -23.11 19.25
C SER A 899 -21.67 -21.67 19.64
N ASP A 900 -21.14 -21.48 20.84
CA ASP A 900 -20.49 -20.22 21.22
C ASP A 900 -18.97 -20.26 20.99
N THR A 901 -18.43 -21.36 20.46
CA THR A 901 -17.03 -21.47 20.04
C THR A 901 -16.91 -21.21 18.55
N ALA A 902 -16.06 -20.27 18.15
CA ALA A 902 -15.75 -19.97 16.76
C ALA A 902 -14.26 -20.17 16.46
N TYR A 903 -13.95 -20.37 15.19
CA TYR A 903 -12.60 -20.57 14.66
C TYR A 903 -12.32 -19.57 13.55
N LEU A 904 -11.13 -18.98 13.54
CA LEU A 904 -10.68 -18.08 12.47
C LEU A 904 -9.17 -18.21 12.30
N HIS A 905 -8.68 -17.87 11.12
CA HIS A 905 -7.28 -17.55 10.95
C HIS A 905 -7.01 -16.11 11.34
N SER A 906 -5.77 -15.83 11.73
CA SER A 906 -5.25 -14.48 11.86
C SER A 906 -4.31 -14.12 10.71
N SER A 907 -4.44 -12.89 10.21
CA SER A 907 -3.63 -12.34 9.11
C SER A 907 -3.67 -13.25 7.89
N SER A 908 -2.54 -13.40 7.19
CA SER A 908 -2.36 -14.27 6.02
C SER A 908 -2.36 -15.77 6.37
N SER A 909 -3.40 -16.21 7.07
CA SER A 909 -3.59 -17.58 7.55
C SER A 909 -2.39 -18.13 8.32
N ASN A 910 -1.69 -17.27 9.08
CA ASN A 910 -0.50 -17.68 9.85
C ASN A 910 -0.87 -18.55 11.04
N THR A 911 -2.00 -18.29 11.68
CA THR A 911 -2.40 -18.99 12.90
C THR A 911 -3.89 -19.20 12.90
N VAL A 912 -4.33 -20.45 13.11
CA VAL A 912 -5.73 -20.79 13.38
C VAL A 912 -6.01 -20.67 14.87
N ILE A 913 -7.13 -20.04 15.20
CA ILE A 913 -7.50 -19.63 16.55
C ILE A 913 -8.90 -20.14 16.85
N ALA A 914 -9.10 -20.71 18.03
CA ALA A 914 -10.43 -20.88 18.61
C ALA A 914 -10.72 -19.79 19.64
N MET A 915 -11.95 -19.31 19.66
CA MET A 915 -12.40 -18.27 20.59
C MET A 915 -13.79 -18.56 21.15
N ASP A 916 -14.05 -18.04 22.35
CA ASP A 916 -15.38 -17.99 22.96
C ASP A 916 -16.07 -16.68 22.58
N LEU A 917 -17.20 -16.78 21.87
CA LEU A 917 -18.00 -15.66 21.38
C LEU A 917 -18.67 -14.88 22.51
N LYS A 918 -18.94 -15.50 23.67
CA LYS A 918 -19.62 -14.84 24.80
C LYS A 918 -18.72 -13.83 25.50
N SER A 919 -17.46 -14.19 25.72
CA SER A 919 -16.46 -13.38 26.42
C SER A 919 -15.45 -12.71 25.51
N CYS A 920 -15.48 -13.03 24.21
CA CYS A 920 -14.51 -12.57 23.21
C CYS A 920 -13.06 -12.91 23.62
N LYS A 921 -12.82 -14.14 24.08
CA LYS A 921 -11.49 -14.59 24.53
C LYS A 921 -10.96 -15.71 23.67
N GLN A 922 -9.65 -15.70 23.44
CA GLN A 922 -8.94 -16.83 22.84
C GLN A 922 -9.03 -18.05 23.76
N LEU A 923 -9.37 -19.19 23.19
CA LEU A 923 -9.35 -20.50 23.84
C LEU A 923 -8.03 -21.21 23.56
N TRP A 924 -7.61 -21.24 22.29
CA TRP A 924 -6.33 -21.77 21.84
C TRP A 924 -5.92 -21.13 20.50
N ALA A 925 -4.63 -21.24 20.15
CA ALA A 925 -4.08 -20.81 18.87
C ALA A 925 -3.01 -21.80 18.38
N LYS A 926 -2.90 -22.00 17.05
CA LYS A 926 -1.95 -22.91 16.41
C LYS A 926 -1.42 -22.33 15.10
N ASP A 927 -0.10 -22.35 14.96
CA ASP A 927 0.58 -21.95 13.73
C ASP A 927 0.18 -22.89 12.58
N THR A 928 -0.19 -22.30 11.45
CA THR A 928 -0.58 -22.95 10.20
C THR A 928 0.40 -22.65 9.07
N ALA A 929 1.52 -21.98 9.37
CA ALA A 929 2.60 -21.63 8.44
C ALA A 929 2.05 -21.03 7.15
N GLY A 930 1.24 -19.99 7.30
CA GLY A 930 0.77 -19.14 6.22
C GLY A 930 1.90 -18.31 5.62
N ASP A 931 1.67 -17.84 4.39
CA ASP A 931 2.50 -16.85 3.70
C ASP A 931 1.66 -15.62 3.38
N ILE A 932 2.27 -14.55 2.86
CA ILE A 932 1.58 -13.26 2.63
C ILE A 932 0.33 -13.39 1.72
N ASP A 933 0.33 -14.40 0.87
CA ASP A 933 -0.67 -14.70 -0.15
C ASP A 933 -1.69 -15.76 0.33
N SER A 934 -1.59 -16.23 1.58
CA SER A 934 -2.49 -17.22 2.17
C SER A 934 -3.73 -16.51 2.72
N HIS A 935 -4.81 -16.48 1.94
CA HIS A 935 -6.03 -15.71 2.19
C HIS A 935 -7.22 -16.64 2.45
N SER A 936 -7.01 -17.58 3.37
CA SER A 936 -7.89 -18.73 3.58
C SER A 936 -8.58 -18.67 4.94
N SER A 937 -9.85 -19.08 4.98
CA SER A 937 -10.62 -19.29 6.21
C SER A 937 -10.62 -20.77 6.58
N PRO A 938 -10.63 -21.11 7.88
CA PRO A 938 -10.88 -22.48 8.31
C PRO A 938 -12.31 -22.91 7.95
N VAL A 939 -12.53 -24.21 7.81
CA VAL A 939 -13.85 -24.80 7.51
C VAL A 939 -14.13 -26.00 8.39
N LEU A 940 -15.39 -26.20 8.76
CA LEU A 940 -15.83 -27.37 9.54
C LEU A 940 -16.49 -28.43 8.64
N THR A 941 -16.12 -29.69 8.84
CA THR A 941 -16.80 -30.82 8.17
C THR A 941 -18.24 -31.00 8.64
N ASP A 942 -18.99 -31.83 7.92
CA ASP A 942 -20.37 -32.22 8.29
C ASP A 942 -20.53 -33.74 8.17
N PRO A 943 -19.82 -34.52 9.00
CA PRO A 943 -19.78 -35.97 8.88
C PRO A 943 -21.15 -36.59 9.18
N ALA A 944 -21.49 -37.67 8.49
CA ALA A 944 -22.73 -38.41 8.76
C ALA A 944 -22.77 -39.02 10.18
N SER A 945 -21.59 -39.25 10.78
CA SER A 945 -21.43 -39.72 12.15
C SER A 945 -20.11 -39.24 12.74
N GLY A 946 -20.12 -38.83 14.01
CA GLY A 946 -18.92 -38.35 14.72
C GLY A 946 -18.86 -36.81 14.80
N PRO A 947 -17.85 -36.26 15.49
CA PRO A 947 -17.69 -34.81 15.59
C PRO A 947 -17.17 -34.21 14.28
N ALA A 948 -17.55 -32.97 14.00
CA ALA A 948 -16.97 -32.20 12.91
C ALA A 948 -15.45 -32.04 13.13
N LYS A 949 -14.71 -31.94 12.03
CA LYS A 949 -13.27 -31.70 12.00
C LYS A 949 -13.04 -30.31 11.42
N LEU A 950 -12.00 -29.64 11.91
CA LEU A 950 -11.59 -28.34 11.39
C LEU A 950 -10.53 -28.56 10.31
N VAL A 951 -10.72 -28.00 9.12
CA VAL A 951 -9.78 -28.09 8.00
C VAL A 951 -9.23 -26.70 7.69
N THR A 952 -7.92 -26.62 7.48
CA THR A 952 -7.22 -25.38 7.08
C THR A 952 -6.41 -25.63 5.82
N PHE A 953 -6.17 -24.58 5.05
CA PHE A 953 -5.33 -24.65 3.86
C PHE A 953 -4.52 -23.36 3.73
N THR A 954 -3.21 -23.52 3.61
CA THR A 954 -2.22 -22.43 3.51
C THR A 954 -1.13 -22.81 2.50
N ALA A 955 -0.15 -21.95 2.27
CA ALA A 955 0.97 -22.22 1.36
C ALA A 955 1.81 -23.46 1.72
N SER A 956 1.76 -23.89 2.97
CA SER A 956 2.44 -25.10 3.43
C SER A 956 1.61 -26.37 3.26
N GLY A 957 0.34 -26.26 2.84
CA GLY A 957 -0.54 -27.37 2.50
C GLY A 957 -1.86 -27.40 3.27
N VAL A 958 -2.55 -28.52 3.17
CA VAL A 958 -3.87 -28.77 3.78
C VAL A 958 -3.70 -29.53 5.09
N ARG A 959 -4.47 -29.18 6.12
CA ARG A 959 -4.42 -29.83 7.43
C ARG A 959 -5.81 -30.08 7.99
N GLY A 960 -5.94 -31.19 8.70
CA GLY A 960 -7.05 -31.43 9.61
C GLY A 960 -6.63 -31.19 11.05
N HIS A 961 -7.51 -30.58 11.84
CA HIS A 961 -7.31 -30.26 13.24
C HIS A 961 -8.43 -30.83 14.10
N ASP A 962 -8.08 -31.25 15.31
CA ASP A 962 -9.03 -31.46 16.40
C ASP A 962 -9.59 -30.10 16.85
N PRO A 963 -10.91 -29.83 16.77
CA PRO A 963 -11.46 -28.51 17.09
C PRO A 963 -11.33 -28.13 18.57
N ALA A 964 -11.24 -29.10 19.49
CA ALA A 964 -11.14 -28.81 20.92
C ALA A 964 -9.75 -28.31 21.33
N THR A 965 -8.70 -28.78 20.65
CA THR A 965 -7.29 -28.56 21.04
C THR A 965 -6.46 -27.84 19.97
N GLY A 966 -6.95 -27.78 18.74
CA GLY A 966 -6.24 -27.32 17.55
C GLY A 966 -5.15 -28.28 17.06
N ALA A 967 -4.97 -29.43 17.71
CA ALA A 967 -3.91 -30.38 17.35
C ALA A 967 -4.08 -30.88 15.91
N VAL A 968 -3.00 -30.82 15.12
CA VAL A 968 -2.99 -31.34 13.75
C VAL A 968 -3.17 -32.85 13.80
N THR A 969 -4.24 -33.35 13.19
CA THR A 969 -4.57 -34.78 13.08
C THR A 969 -3.97 -35.42 11.84
N TRP A 970 -3.78 -34.64 10.77
CA TRP A 970 -3.15 -35.04 9.52
C TRP A 970 -2.73 -33.78 8.74
N GLU A 971 -1.74 -33.94 7.87
CA GLU A 971 -1.29 -32.89 6.96
C GLU A 971 -0.95 -33.46 5.58
N SER A 972 -1.23 -32.69 4.53
CA SER A 972 -0.79 -32.95 3.17
C SER A 972 -0.03 -31.73 2.69
N LYS A 973 1.29 -31.87 2.51
CA LYS A 973 2.14 -30.78 2.02
C LYS A 973 1.93 -30.61 0.53
N LEU A 974 1.62 -29.39 0.11
CA LEU A 974 1.50 -29.04 -1.30
C LEU A 974 2.74 -28.25 -1.74
N GLY A 975 3.23 -28.56 -2.94
CA GLY A 975 4.44 -27.94 -3.49
C GLY A 975 4.19 -26.55 -4.08
N GLY A 976 5.26 -25.76 -4.17
CA GLY A 976 5.25 -24.40 -4.71
C GLY A 976 4.72 -24.32 -6.14
N GLY A 977 3.90 -23.28 -6.38
CA GLY A 977 3.31 -22.97 -7.68
C GLY A 977 4.35 -22.57 -8.72
N SER A 978 3.89 -22.25 -9.92
CA SER A 978 4.80 -21.86 -10.98
C SER A 978 5.57 -20.58 -10.67
N THR A 979 6.80 -20.54 -11.17
CA THR A 979 7.68 -19.37 -11.11
C THR A 979 7.44 -18.39 -12.25
N CYS A 980 6.55 -18.71 -13.20
CA CYS A 980 6.18 -17.85 -14.32
C CYS A 980 4.76 -17.28 -14.18
N GLU A 981 3.96 -17.73 -13.21
CA GLU A 981 2.58 -17.26 -13.09
C GLU A 981 2.52 -15.73 -13.09
N PRO A 982 1.51 -15.16 -13.74
CA PRO A 982 1.27 -13.73 -13.74
C PRO A 982 0.83 -13.25 -12.36
N GLY A 983 1.81 -12.95 -11.51
CA GLY A 983 1.63 -12.61 -10.10
C GLY A 983 1.48 -13.84 -9.18
N ARG A 984 1.49 -13.59 -7.87
CA ARG A 984 1.33 -14.62 -6.85
C ARG A 984 -0.16 -14.81 -6.53
N ALA A 985 -0.82 -15.69 -7.28
CA ALA A 985 -2.25 -15.98 -7.08
C ALA A 985 -2.56 -16.35 -5.61
N PRO A 986 -3.62 -15.84 -4.98
CA PRO A 986 -3.91 -16.09 -3.56
C PRO A 986 -4.35 -17.53 -3.29
N LEU A 987 -4.08 -18.03 -2.08
CA LEU A 987 -4.61 -19.33 -1.59
C LEU A 987 -5.88 -19.11 -0.82
N THR A 988 -6.92 -19.85 -1.17
CA THR A 988 -8.29 -19.55 -0.76
C THR A 988 -8.91 -20.70 0.01
N SER A 989 -9.99 -20.41 0.74
CA SER A 989 -10.62 -21.35 1.68
C SER A 989 -11.03 -22.68 1.02
N PRO A 990 -10.88 -23.84 1.68
CA PRO A 990 -11.41 -25.11 1.20
C PRO A 990 -12.94 -25.12 1.16
N ALA A 991 -13.52 -25.99 0.33
CA ALA A 991 -14.93 -26.34 0.37
C ALA A 991 -15.12 -27.71 1.02
N VAL A 992 -16.25 -27.95 1.68
CA VAL A 992 -16.52 -29.22 2.36
C VAL A 992 -17.95 -29.70 2.14
N ARG A 993 -18.10 -30.99 1.83
CA ARG A 993 -19.39 -31.69 1.87
C ARG A 993 -19.22 -33.06 2.48
N GLY A 994 -19.95 -33.32 3.58
CA GLY A 994 -19.74 -34.54 4.35
C GLY A 994 -18.35 -34.55 4.99
N ASP A 995 -17.64 -35.66 4.78
CA ASP A 995 -16.25 -35.85 5.20
C ASP A 995 -15.21 -35.44 4.14
N ILE A 996 -15.62 -34.96 2.96
CA ILE A 996 -14.69 -34.63 1.87
C ILE A 996 -14.40 -33.13 1.83
N ALA A 997 -13.11 -32.77 1.88
CA ALA A 997 -12.62 -31.42 1.70
C ALA A 997 -12.02 -31.23 0.28
N TYR A 998 -12.38 -30.15 -0.39
CA TYR A 998 -11.92 -29.80 -1.73
C TYR A 998 -11.06 -28.54 -1.65
N VAL A 999 -9.87 -28.58 -2.25
CA VAL A 999 -8.93 -27.45 -2.26
C VAL A 999 -8.52 -27.13 -3.69
N ALA A 1000 -8.29 -25.85 -3.95
CA ALA A 1000 -7.85 -25.32 -5.23
C ALA A 1000 -6.46 -24.69 -5.03
N GLY A 1001 -5.44 -25.23 -5.70
CA GLY A 1001 -4.04 -24.87 -5.49
C GLY A 1001 -3.49 -23.85 -6.48
N ARG A 1002 -2.46 -23.11 -6.03
CA ARG A 1002 -1.62 -22.21 -6.85
C ARG A 1002 -0.82 -22.95 -7.93
N ASP A 1003 -0.67 -24.25 -7.79
CA ASP A 1003 -0.01 -25.14 -8.76
C ASP A 1003 -0.91 -25.51 -9.94
N GLY A 1004 -2.15 -25.00 -9.97
CA GLY A 1004 -3.14 -25.30 -11.00
C GLY A 1004 -3.82 -26.66 -10.81
N VAL A 1005 -3.83 -27.19 -9.58
CA VAL A 1005 -4.39 -28.51 -9.29
C VAL A 1005 -5.49 -28.43 -8.23
N VAL A 1006 -6.66 -28.94 -8.57
CA VAL A 1006 -7.79 -29.14 -7.65
C VAL A 1006 -7.71 -30.52 -7.03
N ARG A 1007 -7.91 -30.63 -5.72
CA ARG A 1007 -7.78 -31.90 -4.97
C ARG A 1007 -8.95 -32.14 -4.05
N ALA A 1008 -9.32 -33.40 -3.86
CA ALA A 1008 -10.31 -33.83 -2.86
C ALA A 1008 -9.67 -34.74 -1.81
N TYR A 1009 -9.93 -34.48 -0.54
CA TYR A 1009 -9.40 -35.22 0.61
C TYR A 1009 -10.54 -35.81 1.43
N ASP A 1010 -10.53 -37.12 1.63
CA ASP A 1010 -11.44 -37.78 2.56
C ASP A 1010 -10.88 -37.66 3.98
N THR A 1011 -11.46 -36.76 4.76
CA THR A 1011 -11.02 -36.48 6.14
C THR A 1011 -11.30 -37.65 7.10
N SER A 1012 -12.12 -38.62 6.69
CA SER A 1012 -12.46 -39.83 7.45
C SER A 1012 -11.64 -41.06 7.06
N ALA A 1013 -10.87 -40.97 5.97
CA ALA A 1013 -10.04 -42.08 5.50
C ALA A 1013 -9.00 -42.52 6.53
N ALA A 1014 -8.49 -43.73 6.36
CA ALA A 1014 -7.39 -44.25 7.18
C ALA A 1014 -6.11 -43.40 7.05
N ASP A 1015 -5.93 -42.73 5.89
CA ASP A 1015 -4.85 -41.81 5.62
C ASP A 1015 -5.39 -40.58 4.87
N PRO A 1016 -5.90 -39.56 5.60
CA PRO A 1016 -6.47 -38.36 4.99
C PRO A 1016 -5.43 -37.45 4.30
N SER A 1017 -4.12 -37.74 4.44
CA SER A 1017 -3.07 -36.94 3.79
C SER A 1017 -3.00 -37.15 2.28
N LYS A 1018 -3.65 -38.19 1.76
CA LYS A 1018 -3.68 -38.55 0.34
C LYS A 1018 -5.00 -38.10 -0.29
N PRO A 1019 -4.94 -37.36 -1.42
CA PRO A 1019 -6.15 -37.00 -2.13
C PRO A 1019 -6.82 -38.24 -2.71
N VAL A 1020 -8.16 -38.24 -2.69
CA VAL A 1020 -9.01 -39.23 -3.36
C VAL A 1020 -8.91 -39.09 -4.88
N TRP A 1021 -8.80 -37.85 -5.36
CA TRP A 1021 -8.51 -37.52 -6.75
C TRP A 1021 -7.81 -36.15 -6.83
N GLU A 1022 -7.13 -35.93 -7.96
CA GLU A 1022 -6.51 -34.67 -8.34
C GLU A 1022 -6.90 -34.33 -9.78
N THR A 1023 -7.05 -33.05 -10.09
CA THR A 1023 -7.39 -32.56 -11.43
C THR A 1023 -6.58 -31.33 -11.77
N LYS A 1024 -5.79 -31.43 -12.83
CA LYS A 1024 -4.99 -30.33 -13.38
C LYS A 1024 -5.90 -29.42 -14.21
N SER A 1025 -5.90 -28.12 -13.95
CA SER A 1025 -6.75 -27.14 -14.64
C SER A 1025 -6.33 -26.90 -16.10
N GLY A 1026 -5.05 -27.13 -16.42
CA GLY A 1026 -4.42 -26.65 -17.65
C GLY A 1026 -4.50 -25.12 -17.78
N TYR A 1027 -4.09 -24.58 -18.92
CA TYR A 1027 -4.30 -23.17 -19.25
C TYR A 1027 -5.37 -23.04 -20.32
N LEU A 1028 -6.06 -21.91 -20.35
CA LEU A 1028 -6.80 -21.49 -21.54
C LEU A 1028 -5.79 -21.41 -22.72
N PRO A 1029 -6.14 -21.90 -23.92
CA PRO A 1029 -5.19 -21.93 -25.03
C PRO A 1029 -4.69 -20.53 -25.40
N GLY A 1030 -3.38 -20.27 -25.30
CA GLY A 1030 -2.78 -18.96 -25.55
C GLY A 1030 -2.61 -18.08 -24.31
N GLU A 1031 -3.05 -18.56 -23.14
CA GLU A 1031 -2.93 -17.88 -21.84
C GLU A 1031 -1.94 -18.60 -20.91
N SER A 1032 -0.95 -19.29 -21.50
CA SER A 1032 0.12 -19.87 -20.69
C SER A 1032 1.12 -18.78 -20.37
N PRO A 1033 1.65 -18.68 -19.14
CA PRO A 1033 2.72 -17.72 -18.81
C PRO A 1033 4.02 -17.97 -19.58
N LEU A 1034 4.10 -19.01 -20.41
CA LEU A 1034 5.23 -19.23 -21.33
C LEU A 1034 4.98 -18.66 -22.74
N ASP A 1035 3.81 -18.10 -23.01
CA ASP A 1035 3.49 -17.43 -24.27
C ASP A 1035 4.16 -16.04 -24.34
N ASP A 1036 4.44 -15.42 -23.19
CA ASP A 1036 5.22 -14.19 -23.07
C ASP A 1036 6.72 -14.39 -23.21
N LYS A 1037 7.32 -13.69 -24.18
CA LYS A 1037 8.76 -13.79 -24.48
C LYS A 1037 9.64 -13.34 -23.32
N TRP A 1038 9.25 -12.30 -22.59
CA TRP A 1038 10.04 -11.76 -21.48
C TRP A 1038 10.01 -12.72 -20.28
N ARG A 1039 8.88 -13.38 -20.01
CA ARG A 1039 8.77 -14.46 -19.02
C ARG A 1039 9.66 -15.65 -19.37
N VAL A 1040 9.64 -16.06 -20.64
CA VAL A 1040 10.55 -17.11 -21.13
C VAL A 1040 12.01 -16.71 -20.96
N ALA A 1041 12.36 -15.44 -21.19
CA ALA A 1041 13.72 -14.94 -21.01
C ALA A 1041 14.19 -14.98 -19.54
N MET A 1042 13.27 -14.93 -18.56
CA MET A 1042 13.59 -15.15 -17.14
C MET A 1042 14.02 -16.59 -16.83
N GLY A 1043 13.75 -17.57 -17.72
CA GLY A 1043 14.14 -18.97 -17.55
C GLY A 1043 13.31 -19.74 -16.50
N CYS A 1044 12.09 -19.29 -16.21
CA CYS A 1044 11.16 -19.91 -15.26
C CYS A 1044 10.38 -21.09 -15.88
N SER A 1045 9.54 -21.79 -15.09
CA SER A 1045 8.69 -22.91 -15.56
C SER A 1045 7.22 -22.74 -15.16
N ALA A 1046 6.30 -23.04 -16.09
CA ALA A 1046 4.84 -23.06 -15.87
C ALA A 1046 4.38 -24.24 -14.98
N GLY A 1047 3.21 -24.07 -14.36
CA GLY A 1047 2.58 -25.06 -13.51
C GLY A 1047 1.82 -26.11 -14.31
N ASP A 1048 1.11 -27.00 -13.62
CA ASP A 1048 0.23 -27.99 -14.25
C ASP A 1048 -1.01 -27.35 -14.92
N GLY A 1049 -1.28 -26.09 -14.60
CA GLY A 1049 -2.32 -25.24 -15.18
C GLY A 1049 -2.38 -23.89 -14.48
N SER A 1050 -3.29 -23.04 -14.92
CA SER A 1050 -3.53 -21.75 -14.27
C SER A 1050 -3.95 -21.96 -12.81
N PRO A 1051 -3.45 -21.14 -11.86
CA PRO A 1051 -3.80 -21.20 -10.45
C PRO A 1051 -5.32 -21.28 -10.26
N THR A 1052 -5.72 -22.19 -9.37
CA THR A 1052 -7.13 -22.45 -9.09
C THR A 1052 -7.51 -21.91 -7.72
N MET A 1053 -8.71 -21.38 -7.58
CA MET A 1053 -9.18 -20.78 -6.33
C MET A 1053 -10.69 -20.91 -6.11
N HIS A 1054 -11.09 -20.71 -4.86
CA HIS A 1054 -12.47 -20.66 -4.39
C HIS A 1054 -13.34 -21.83 -4.84
N PRO A 1055 -13.02 -23.07 -4.38
CA PRO A 1055 -13.89 -24.20 -4.64
C PRO A 1055 -15.28 -23.96 -4.00
N LEU A 1056 -16.32 -24.41 -4.71
CA LEU A 1056 -17.70 -24.50 -4.23
C LEU A 1056 -18.25 -25.87 -4.58
N VAL A 1057 -18.89 -26.55 -3.64
CA VAL A 1057 -19.35 -27.94 -3.81
C VAL A 1057 -20.87 -28.09 -3.71
N THR A 1058 -21.45 -28.85 -4.64
CA THR A 1058 -22.87 -29.25 -4.64
C THR A 1058 -23.01 -30.76 -4.40
N ALA A 1059 -24.18 -31.34 -4.65
CA ALA A 1059 -24.40 -32.77 -4.43
C ALA A 1059 -23.58 -33.60 -5.42
N GLU A 1060 -23.39 -33.08 -6.63
CA GLU A 1060 -22.77 -33.79 -7.74
C GLU A 1060 -21.53 -33.08 -8.30
N LEU A 1061 -21.35 -31.77 -8.03
CA LEU A 1061 -20.35 -30.95 -8.72
C LEU A 1061 -19.40 -30.23 -7.76
N VAL A 1062 -18.25 -29.84 -8.32
CA VAL A 1062 -17.32 -28.86 -7.75
C VAL A 1062 -17.09 -27.76 -8.78
N TYR A 1063 -17.41 -26.52 -8.41
CA TYR A 1063 -17.13 -25.31 -9.19
C TYR A 1063 -15.83 -24.68 -8.67
N VAL A 1064 -14.96 -24.23 -9.57
CA VAL A 1064 -13.66 -23.63 -9.22
C VAL A 1064 -13.34 -22.48 -10.19
N GLY A 1065 -12.87 -21.36 -9.67
CA GLY A 1065 -12.34 -20.25 -10.47
C GLY A 1065 -10.87 -20.44 -10.81
N THR A 1066 -10.42 -19.86 -11.92
CA THR A 1066 -9.01 -19.84 -12.33
C THR A 1066 -8.49 -18.43 -12.53
N TRP A 1067 -7.18 -18.28 -12.38
CA TRP A 1067 -6.48 -17.01 -12.57
C TRP A 1067 -6.48 -16.53 -14.04
N ASP A 1068 -6.58 -17.47 -14.99
CA ASP A 1068 -6.75 -17.20 -16.44
C ASP A 1068 -8.21 -16.97 -16.86
N GLY A 1069 -9.09 -16.66 -15.91
CA GLY A 1069 -10.44 -16.17 -16.17
C GLY A 1069 -11.48 -17.21 -16.53
N ARG A 1070 -11.29 -18.48 -16.13
CA ARG A 1070 -12.28 -19.55 -16.33
C ARG A 1070 -13.04 -19.90 -15.05
N LEU A 1071 -14.31 -20.26 -15.24
CA LEU A 1071 -15.07 -21.08 -14.28
C LEU A 1071 -15.04 -22.53 -14.74
N LEU A 1072 -14.45 -23.42 -13.94
CA LEU A 1072 -14.40 -24.86 -14.19
C LEU A 1072 -15.53 -25.56 -13.43
N VAL A 1073 -16.11 -26.60 -14.04
CA VAL A 1073 -17.06 -27.50 -13.39
C VAL A 1073 -16.53 -28.92 -13.43
N LEU A 1074 -16.36 -29.52 -12.26
CA LEU A 1074 -15.83 -30.87 -12.08
C LEU A 1074 -16.89 -31.80 -11.50
N ASP A 1075 -16.85 -33.07 -11.90
CA ASP A 1075 -17.60 -34.14 -11.25
C ASP A 1075 -17.04 -34.36 -9.83
N ARG A 1076 -17.90 -34.27 -8.81
CA ARG A 1076 -17.49 -34.32 -7.41
C ARG A 1076 -16.86 -35.65 -7.01
N ALA A 1077 -17.32 -36.75 -7.60
CA ALA A 1077 -16.87 -38.10 -7.24
C ALA A 1077 -15.52 -38.45 -7.86
N THR A 1078 -15.26 -37.98 -9.08
CA THR A 1078 -14.11 -38.40 -9.89
C THR A 1078 -13.08 -37.29 -10.17
N GLY A 1079 -13.45 -36.03 -9.94
CA GLY A 1079 -12.65 -34.86 -10.31
C GLY A 1079 -12.71 -34.52 -11.81
N ARG A 1080 -13.34 -35.36 -12.64
CA ARG A 1080 -13.36 -35.15 -14.09
C ARG A 1080 -13.99 -33.80 -14.46
N GLN A 1081 -13.26 -32.99 -15.22
CA GLN A 1081 -13.82 -31.76 -15.79
C GLN A 1081 -14.99 -32.06 -16.73
N LEU A 1082 -16.12 -31.41 -16.46
CA LEU A 1082 -17.38 -31.51 -17.20
C LEU A 1082 -17.56 -30.34 -18.17
N ALA A 1083 -17.24 -29.13 -17.71
CA ALA A 1083 -17.39 -27.89 -18.45
C ALA A 1083 -16.33 -26.86 -18.03
N ALA A 1084 -16.12 -25.86 -18.88
CA ALA A 1084 -15.31 -24.68 -18.59
C ALA A 1084 -15.92 -23.47 -19.31
N TYR A 1085 -15.99 -22.32 -18.63
CA TYR A 1085 -16.55 -21.08 -19.14
C TYR A 1085 -15.49 -19.99 -19.09
N ASN A 1086 -15.17 -19.37 -20.23
CA ASN A 1086 -14.27 -18.20 -20.27
C ASN A 1086 -15.06 -16.93 -19.90
N LEU A 1087 -14.73 -16.32 -18.77
CA LEU A 1087 -15.32 -15.10 -18.25
C LEU A 1087 -14.48 -13.85 -18.55
N GLY A 1088 -13.33 -13.99 -19.19
CA GLY A 1088 -12.43 -12.92 -19.62
C GLY A 1088 -11.34 -12.62 -18.60
N ALA A 1089 -11.74 -12.13 -17.42
CA ALA A 1089 -10.81 -11.73 -16.36
C ALA A 1089 -10.77 -12.77 -15.21
N GLY A 1090 -9.73 -12.73 -14.37
CA GLY A 1090 -9.44 -13.75 -13.36
C GLY A 1090 -10.62 -14.00 -12.42
N VAL A 1091 -11.05 -15.27 -12.28
CA VAL A 1091 -12.15 -15.65 -11.36
C VAL A 1091 -11.58 -15.83 -9.97
N ALA A 1092 -11.15 -14.70 -9.40
CA ALA A 1092 -10.40 -14.67 -8.16
C ALA A 1092 -11.28 -14.71 -6.92
N SER A 1093 -12.52 -14.24 -7.02
CA SER A 1093 -13.43 -14.00 -5.90
C SER A 1093 -14.26 -15.23 -5.51
N ALA A 1094 -14.79 -15.24 -4.28
CA ALA A 1094 -15.55 -16.38 -3.76
C ALA A 1094 -16.88 -16.57 -4.50
N LEU A 1095 -17.10 -17.78 -5.01
CA LEU A 1095 -18.32 -18.18 -5.72
C LEU A 1095 -19.54 -18.22 -4.79
N SER A 1096 -20.74 -18.12 -5.37
CA SER A 1096 -21.99 -18.26 -4.62
C SER A 1096 -23.06 -18.94 -5.47
N VAL A 1097 -23.99 -19.66 -4.84
CA VAL A 1097 -25.07 -20.38 -5.52
C VAL A 1097 -26.41 -20.05 -4.86
N SER A 1098 -27.45 -19.89 -5.68
CA SER A 1098 -28.84 -19.89 -5.21
C SER A 1098 -29.77 -20.44 -6.28
N GLY A 1099 -30.38 -21.57 -5.97
CA GLY A 1099 -31.31 -22.31 -6.83
C GLY A 1099 -30.64 -22.75 -8.12
N ASP A 1100 -31.12 -22.22 -9.23
CA ASP A 1100 -30.63 -22.60 -10.56
C ASP A 1100 -29.49 -21.67 -11.05
N ARG A 1101 -28.91 -20.82 -10.17
CA ARG A 1101 -27.86 -19.83 -10.53
C ARG A 1101 -26.53 -20.07 -9.81
N VAL A 1102 -25.45 -19.89 -10.55
CA VAL A 1102 -24.08 -19.71 -10.05
C VAL A 1102 -23.69 -18.26 -10.28
N PHE A 1103 -23.13 -17.62 -9.26
CA PHE A 1103 -22.57 -16.28 -9.34
C PHE A 1103 -21.05 -16.36 -9.27
N ALA A 1104 -20.39 -15.79 -10.28
CA ALA A 1104 -18.94 -15.70 -10.37
C ALA A 1104 -18.53 -14.23 -10.46
N LEU A 1105 -17.50 -13.84 -9.72
CA LEU A 1105 -16.98 -12.48 -9.67
C LEU A 1105 -15.56 -12.50 -10.22
N THR A 1106 -15.27 -11.62 -11.16
CA THR A 1106 -13.94 -11.48 -11.78
C THR A 1106 -13.21 -10.26 -11.24
N ASP A 1107 -11.88 -10.31 -11.17
CA ASP A 1107 -11.01 -9.26 -10.62
C ASP A 1107 -11.24 -7.87 -11.24
N ASP A 1108 -11.58 -7.80 -12.52
CA ASP A 1108 -11.99 -6.56 -13.21
C ASP A 1108 -13.31 -5.93 -12.71
N GLY A 1109 -13.91 -6.47 -11.65
CA GLY A 1109 -15.09 -5.91 -11.01
C GLY A 1109 -16.42 -6.37 -11.59
N THR A 1110 -16.43 -7.45 -12.38
CA THR A 1110 -17.63 -7.95 -13.05
C THR A 1110 -18.30 -9.06 -12.26
N VAL A 1111 -19.61 -8.91 -12.05
CA VAL A 1111 -20.51 -9.94 -11.54
C VAL A 1111 -21.13 -10.67 -12.73
N HIS A 1112 -20.96 -11.99 -12.78
CA HIS A 1112 -21.59 -12.87 -13.76
C HIS A 1112 -22.67 -13.73 -13.10
N ALA A 1113 -23.90 -13.63 -13.60
CA ALA A 1113 -24.98 -14.54 -13.23
C ALA A 1113 -25.20 -15.59 -14.31
N LEU A 1114 -24.86 -16.83 -13.99
CA LEU A 1114 -24.92 -17.98 -14.88
C LEU A 1114 -26.07 -18.88 -14.41
N ALA A 1115 -27.06 -19.13 -15.28
CA ALA A 1115 -28.18 -20.00 -14.97
C ALA A 1115 -28.05 -21.37 -15.62
N ALA A 1116 -28.60 -22.38 -14.94
CA ALA A 1116 -28.74 -23.73 -15.45
C ALA A 1116 -29.45 -23.76 -16.80
N ARG A 1117 -28.81 -24.36 -17.81
CA ARG A 1117 -29.46 -24.64 -19.09
C ARG A 1117 -30.54 -25.70 -18.90
N ARG A 1118 -31.81 -25.33 -19.06
CA ARG A 1118 -32.95 -26.26 -18.95
C ARG A 1118 -33.88 -26.13 -20.15
N ASN A 1119 -33.96 -27.23 -20.91
CA ASN A 1119 -34.90 -27.47 -22.02
C ASN A 1119 -36.26 -27.98 -21.53
#